data_AF-A0A508BUB1-F1
#
_entry.id   AF-A0A508BUB1-F1
#
_cell.length_a   1.000
_cell.length_b   1.000
_cell.length_c   1.000
_cell.angle_alpha   90.00
_cell.angle_beta   90.00
_cell.angle_gamma   90.00
#
_symmetry.space_group_name_H-M   'P 1'
#
loop_
_entity.id
_entity.type
_entity.pdbx_description
1 polymer ?
#
loop_
_entity_poly.entity_id
_entity_poly.type
_entity_poly.pdbx_seq_one_letter_code
_entity_poly.pdbx_strand_id
1 'polypeptide(L)'
;MTRSKASRRNQEDSTKENSKPTDTPSPGEANPKIRSDRKYDAALLFVHGIGNQKEGDVLKNMANPVAKHIIHVAEKYDWQTEVEQETPSSPIIITARKMNHSKTTYLDECIWANSFPRITFWEFTKWLAVRISSPIVLLIPDKDDIQVIRREFELHNYFSVKAYLKLSGVMLRVLFRLFLLFGVSLLVSTAPLLLFQFLLNSSTGLRVAVIMLILIAMSCLVSLHKKANYFAHVPAAIMPSHGEYMLDTVKDAIRRTYRLTKRPTLIAHSQGGFLAYHALKDLSTKKRPKWRLFGVGSGLRPITFLDRLNNRWTLSLWWATSLYAFLAIGSFLALLNHADFGENLRFTGIHLYFISRAILGLPLSSAEINYLSEPLRQQSHTFLSQVFYLLQDTIPLPLATILLGIFWIIANRSSNSPFLFDRIPPLKCVSNWTEVTTSHDLVGRLSLAPLPLQVRQQDTSGASNVILDHISYFKTSILPLQIAIEALGDAQILTKSELDRERDDINTLNTQLNALSQRRWHLTSFIISALSATLFIIYTFINGYMSWAFTIIYLSLAVTIVSIPCRLIEIALSRSGPLKPPSETNIMKQRQRISAHYNRMILVGYAERCLGVILAITGMGSILATHIAEAVVAPPKTGVIIDPQSMSSLWKLGTLALFSGIAVMFKYRLHHFLLLGFELYLSFWIVTAHSVSFFVIKPGLPAVILIVITTSLIIAIQRSRSVTQQNSTRPRG
;
A
#
# COMPACT_ATOMS: atom_id res chain seq x y z
N MET A 1 -53.81 -21.26 -47.07
CA MET A 1 -54.32 -20.76 -48.37
C MET A 1 -53.16 -20.35 -49.26
N THR A 2 -53.09 -20.94 -50.47
CA THR A 2 -52.64 -20.35 -51.76
C THR A 2 -51.51 -19.30 -51.88
N ARG A 3 -50.61 -19.60 -52.84
CA ARG A 3 -49.97 -18.69 -53.84
C ARG A 3 -48.86 -17.72 -53.35
N SER A 4 -47.86 -17.36 -54.16
CA SER A 4 -47.53 -17.72 -55.57
C SER A 4 -46.03 -17.59 -55.90
N LYS A 5 -45.58 -18.34 -56.92
CA LYS A 5 -44.29 -18.15 -57.60
C LYS A 5 -44.37 -17.05 -58.69
N ALA A 6 -43.25 -16.35 -58.91
CA ALA A 6 -42.77 -15.86 -60.20
C ALA A 6 -41.22 -15.81 -60.08
N SER A 7 -40.36 -16.38 -60.93
CA SER A 7 -40.40 -16.75 -62.36
C SER A 7 -40.41 -15.57 -63.33
N ARG A 8 -39.22 -15.12 -63.71
CA ARG A 8 -38.89 -14.85 -65.12
C ARG A 8 -37.42 -15.20 -65.40
N ARG A 9 -37.15 -15.46 -66.68
CA ARG A 9 -36.00 -16.16 -67.25
C ARG A 9 -35.54 -15.35 -68.47
N ASN A 10 -34.34 -15.69 -68.96
CA ASN A 10 -33.74 -15.40 -70.28
C ASN A 10 -32.55 -14.42 -70.19
N GLN A 11 -31.30 -14.75 -70.58
CA GLN A 11 -30.74 -15.17 -71.91
C GLN A 11 -29.88 -13.96 -72.38
N GLU A 12 -28.68 -14.08 -72.98
CA GLU A 12 -28.13 -15.07 -73.91
C GLU A 12 -26.57 -15.05 -73.93
N ASP A 13 -25.97 -16.03 -74.61
CA ASP A 13 -24.60 -16.19 -75.17
C ASP A 13 -23.55 -15.04 -75.06
N SER A 14 -22.24 -15.27 -74.98
CA SER A 14 -21.37 -16.36 -75.48
C SER A 14 -20.05 -16.40 -74.65
N THR A 15 -18.94 -17.14 -74.91
CA THR A 15 -18.49 -18.14 -75.91
C THR A 15 -17.74 -19.28 -75.15
N LYS A 16 -17.20 -20.31 -75.83
CA LYS A 16 -16.27 -21.31 -75.26
C LYS A 16 -14.79 -20.96 -75.54
N GLU A 17 -13.91 -21.26 -74.59
CA GLU A 17 -12.56 -21.76 -74.91
C GLU A 17 -12.11 -22.82 -73.88
N ASN A 18 -11.30 -23.79 -74.31
CA ASN A 18 -10.96 -24.99 -73.54
C ASN A 18 -9.68 -24.81 -72.68
N SER A 19 -9.67 -25.30 -71.44
CA SER A 19 -8.80 -26.42 -70.98
C SER A 19 -8.68 -26.54 -69.45
N LYS A 20 -8.42 -27.77 -68.99
CA LYS A 20 -8.43 -28.30 -67.60
C LYS A 20 -7.88 -27.38 -66.48
N PRO A 21 -8.46 -27.52 -65.27
CA PRO A 21 -7.64 -28.01 -64.16
C PRO A 21 -8.22 -29.23 -63.41
N THR A 22 -7.35 -29.87 -62.64
CA THR A 22 -7.49 -31.21 -62.04
C THR A 22 -8.32 -31.25 -60.74
N ASP A 23 -8.86 -32.43 -60.45
CA ASP A 23 -9.66 -32.87 -59.30
C ASP A 23 -9.56 -32.10 -57.98
N THR A 24 -10.73 -31.87 -57.35
CA THR A 24 -10.85 -31.51 -55.94
C THR A 24 -11.92 -32.38 -55.26
N PRO A 25 -11.54 -33.36 -54.42
CA PRO A 25 -12.52 -34.16 -53.67
C PRO A 25 -13.15 -33.37 -52.52
N SER A 26 -14.45 -33.61 -52.28
CA SER A 26 -15.21 -33.04 -51.18
C SER A 26 -14.67 -33.47 -49.80
N PRO A 27 -14.58 -32.57 -48.79
CA PRO A 27 -14.11 -32.91 -47.45
C PRO A 27 -15.20 -33.66 -46.64
N GLY A 28 -15.26 -34.98 -46.82
CA GLY A 28 -15.96 -35.89 -45.92
C GLY A 28 -15.26 -36.06 -44.57
N GLU A 29 -16.01 -36.53 -43.57
CA GLU A 29 -15.59 -36.59 -42.17
C GLU A 29 -14.35 -37.46 -41.92
N ALA A 30 -13.21 -36.82 -41.60
CA ALA A 30 -12.07 -37.46 -40.97
C ALA A 30 -11.59 -36.60 -39.80
N ASN A 31 -12.15 -36.83 -38.60
CA ASN A 31 -11.79 -36.13 -37.38
C ASN A 31 -10.39 -36.60 -36.90
N PRO A 32 -9.31 -35.81 -37.08
CA PRO A 32 -7.97 -36.30 -36.77
C PRO A 32 -7.83 -36.37 -35.25
N LYS A 33 -7.60 -37.56 -34.71
CA LYS A 33 -7.21 -37.75 -33.31
C LYS A 33 -5.95 -36.92 -33.05
N ILE A 34 -6.10 -35.76 -32.41
CA ILE A 34 -5.00 -34.87 -32.05
C ILE A 34 -4.11 -35.56 -31.00
N ARG A 35 -3.15 -36.36 -31.46
CA ARG A 35 -1.92 -36.65 -30.71
C ARG A 35 -1.14 -35.33 -30.64
N SER A 36 -1.34 -34.58 -29.57
CA SER A 36 -0.51 -33.41 -29.28
C SER A 36 0.85 -33.90 -28.78
N ASP A 37 1.84 -33.99 -29.67
CA ASP A 37 3.24 -34.05 -29.26
C ASP A 37 3.61 -32.65 -28.71
N ARG A 38 3.50 -32.53 -27.38
CA ARG A 38 3.67 -31.27 -26.66
C ARG A 38 5.16 -30.95 -26.61
N LYS A 39 5.54 -29.83 -27.24
CA LYS A 39 6.92 -29.47 -27.54
C LYS A 39 7.80 -29.20 -26.30
N TYR A 40 7.23 -28.75 -25.18
CA TYR A 40 8.01 -28.32 -24.01
C TYR A 40 7.56 -28.95 -22.68
N ASP A 41 8.50 -29.25 -21.79
CA ASP A 41 8.25 -29.87 -20.48
C ASP A 41 7.40 -28.97 -19.57
N ALA A 42 7.67 -27.67 -19.59
CA ALA A 42 6.93 -26.63 -18.86
C ALA A 42 6.75 -25.38 -19.73
N ALA A 43 5.70 -24.61 -19.46
CA ALA A 43 5.52 -23.30 -20.10
C ALA A 43 4.92 -22.28 -19.12
N LEU A 44 5.44 -21.05 -19.17
CA LEU A 44 5.03 -19.91 -18.35
C LEU A 44 4.40 -18.85 -19.25
N LEU A 45 3.14 -18.49 -18.99
CA LEU A 45 2.46 -17.39 -19.66
C LEU A 45 2.37 -16.19 -18.73
N PHE A 46 2.89 -15.04 -19.15
CA PHE A 46 2.87 -13.79 -18.41
C PHE A 46 1.75 -12.87 -18.93
N VAL A 47 0.80 -12.54 -18.06
CA VAL A 47 -0.31 -11.61 -18.33
C VAL A 47 -0.09 -10.34 -17.50
N HIS A 48 0.23 -9.22 -18.16
CA HIS A 48 0.47 -7.96 -17.46
C HIS A 48 -0.82 -7.18 -17.14
N GLY A 49 -0.70 -6.14 -16.31
CA GLY A 49 -1.78 -5.26 -15.87
C GLY A 49 -2.03 -4.05 -16.76
N ILE A 50 -2.66 -3.02 -16.16
CA ILE A 50 -2.98 -1.74 -16.78
C ILE A 50 -1.74 -1.11 -17.42
N GLY A 51 -1.83 -0.75 -18.70
CA GLY A 51 -0.82 0.06 -19.39
C GLY A 51 -0.92 -0.08 -20.90
N ASN A 52 -0.37 0.89 -21.63
CA ASN A 52 -0.21 0.78 -23.08
C ASN A 52 0.93 -0.22 -23.40
N GLN A 53 0.67 -1.51 -23.19
CA GLN A 53 1.60 -2.62 -23.44
C GLN A 53 2.06 -2.61 -24.91
N LYS A 54 3.37 -2.74 -25.15
CA LYS A 54 3.93 -3.08 -26.47
C LYS A 54 4.48 -4.51 -26.46
N GLU A 55 4.72 -5.04 -27.66
CA GLU A 55 5.42 -6.31 -27.84
C GLU A 55 6.82 -6.27 -27.23
N GLY A 56 7.16 -7.31 -26.47
CA GLY A 56 8.38 -7.44 -25.67
C GLY A 56 8.37 -6.71 -24.32
N ASP A 57 7.40 -5.86 -24.01
CA ASP A 57 7.40 -5.13 -22.72
C ASP A 57 7.17 -6.08 -21.52
N VAL A 58 6.30 -7.09 -21.67
CA VAL A 58 5.99 -8.02 -20.56
C VAL A 58 7.13 -9.03 -20.42
N LEU A 59 7.66 -9.54 -21.54
CA LEU A 59 8.87 -10.34 -21.56
C LEU A 59 10.03 -9.61 -20.87
N LYS A 60 10.31 -8.36 -21.25
CA LYS A 60 11.40 -7.55 -20.68
C LYS A 60 11.23 -7.25 -19.19
N ASN A 61 10.02 -6.93 -18.73
CA ASN A 61 9.78 -6.46 -17.36
C ASN A 61 9.37 -7.57 -16.37
N MET A 62 8.85 -8.71 -16.84
CA MET A 62 8.36 -9.82 -16.00
C MET A 62 9.05 -11.15 -16.30
N ALA A 63 9.17 -11.56 -17.58
CA ALA A 63 9.72 -12.86 -17.93
C ALA A 63 11.25 -12.93 -17.78
N ASN A 64 12.00 -11.93 -18.26
CA ASN A 64 13.45 -11.86 -18.17
C ASN A 64 13.99 -11.97 -16.72
N PRO A 65 13.43 -11.26 -15.72
CA PRO A 65 13.79 -11.49 -14.31
C PRO A 65 13.59 -12.94 -13.85
N VAL A 66 12.52 -13.62 -14.30
CA VAL A 66 12.28 -15.03 -13.96
C VAL A 66 13.27 -15.94 -14.70
N ALA A 67 13.49 -15.73 -15.99
CA ALA A 67 14.43 -16.48 -16.83
C ALA A 67 15.84 -16.51 -16.23
N LYS A 68 16.36 -15.36 -15.80
CA LYS A 68 17.67 -15.25 -15.14
C LYS A 68 17.77 -16.09 -13.87
N HIS A 69 16.69 -16.20 -13.09
CA HIS A 69 16.67 -17.05 -11.89
C HIS A 69 16.45 -18.52 -12.21
N ILE A 70 15.73 -18.88 -13.29
CA ILE A 70 15.63 -20.26 -13.78
C ILE A 70 17.03 -20.78 -14.13
N ILE A 71 17.78 -19.99 -14.91
CA ILE A 71 19.18 -20.27 -15.29
C ILE A 71 20.06 -20.44 -14.05
N HIS A 72 20.15 -19.40 -13.21
CA HIS A 72 21.06 -19.39 -12.07
C HIS A 72 20.79 -20.52 -11.05
N VAL A 73 19.51 -20.88 -10.82
CA VAL A 73 19.18 -21.98 -9.92
C VAL A 73 19.43 -23.34 -10.60
N ALA A 74 19.20 -23.49 -11.90
CA ALA A 74 19.55 -24.73 -12.62
C ALA A 74 21.07 -24.98 -12.61
N GLU A 75 21.87 -23.95 -12.92
CA GLU A 75 23.34 -24.00 -12.89
C GLU A 75 23.90 -24.34 -11.50
N LYS A 76 23.28 -23.81 -10.42
CA LYS A 76 23.60 -24.15 -9.01
C LYS A 76 23.47 -25.66 -8.71
N TYR A 77 22.69 -26.39 -9.50
CA TYR A 77 22.46 -27.83 -9.40
C TYR A 77 23.05 -28.58 -10.62
N ASP A 78 24.17 -28.10 -11.17
CA ASP A 78 24.94 -28.69 -12.27
C ASP A 78 24.17 -28.99 -13.57
N TRP A 79 23.12 -28.21 -13.86
CA TRP A 79 22.50 -28.21 -15.18
C TRP A 79 23.17 -27.16 -16.07
N GLN A 80 23.58 -27.57 -17.26
CA GLN A 80 24.03 -26.63 -18.30
C GLN A 80 22.80 -26.02 -18.98
N THR A 81 22.71 -24.70 -19.07
CA THR A 81 21.54 -24.01 -19.64
C THR A 81 21.87 -23.24 -20.89
N GLU A 82 21.12 -23.50 -21.95
CA GLU A 82 21.10 -22.73 -23.20
C GLU A 82 19.84 -21.86 -23.23
N VAL A 83 19.95 -20.66 -23.82
CA VAL A 83 18.83 -19.72 -23.96
C VAL A 83 18.68 -19.34 -25.42
N GLU A 84 17.49 -19.56 -25.97
CA GLU A 84 17.13 -19.17 -27.33
C GLU A 84 16.07 -18.06 -27.27
N GLN A 85 16.34 -16.94 -27.93
CA GLN A 85 15.40 -15.85 -28.14
C GLN A 85 15.77 -15.12 -29.44
N GLU A 86 14.93 -15.26 -30.48
CA GLU A 86 15.15 -14.65 -31.80
C GLU A 86 15.17 -13.11 -31.79
N THR A 87 14.25 -12.48 -31.03
CA THR A 87 14.11 -11.03 -30.92
C THR A 87 13.68 -10.65 -29.49
N PRO A 88 13.87 -9.40 -29.03
CA PRO A 88 13.42 -8.98 -27.70
C PRO A 88 11.90 -9.11 -27.43
N SER A 89 11.09 -9.26 -28.49
CA SER A 89 9.65 -9.52 -28.43
C SER A 89 9.27 -10.99 -28.66
N SER A 90 10.23 -11.86 -29.01
CA SER A 90 9.96 -13.29 -29.19
C SER A 90 9.99 -14.05 -27.85
N PRO A 91 9.23 -15.16 -27.74
CA PRO A 91 9.23 -16.02 -26.55
C PRO A 91 10.64 -16.52 -26.19
N ILE A 92 10.91 -16.65 -24.89
CA ILE A 92 12.21 -17.12 -24.38
C ILE A 92 12.14 -18.62 -24.18
N ILE A 93 13.08 -19.37 -24.76
CA ILE A 93 13.22 -20.82 -24.56
C ILE A 93 14.47 -21.07 -23.72
N ILE A 94 14.32 -21.82 -22.64
CA ILE A 94 15.43 -22.23 -21.78
C ILE A 94 15.54 -23.75 -21.83
N THR A 95 16.69 -24.24 -22.30
CA THR A 95 17.00 -25.68 -22.40
C THR A 95 18.05 -26.02 -21.37
N ALA A 96 17.66 -26.78 -20.34
CA ALA A 96 18.55 -27.29 -19.30
C ALA A 96 18.98 -28.73 -19.64
N ARG A 97 20.29 -29.00 -19.67
CA ARG A 97 20.87 -30.32 -19.96
C ARG A 97 21.69 -30.81 -18.76
N LYS A 98 21.48 -32.05 -18.32
CA LYS A 98 22.30 -32.75 -17.32
C LYS A 98 22.40 -34.24 -17.68
N MET A 99 23.62 -34.70 -17.97
CA MET A 99 23.88 -36.04 -18.53
C MET A 99 22.98 -36.32 -19.75
N ASN A 100 22.13 -37.36 -19.69
CA ASN A 100 21.23 -37.77 -20.78
C ASN A 100 19.83 -37.13 -20.69
N HIS A 101 19.61 -36.18 -19.77
CA HIS A 101 18.32 -35.49 -19.63
C HIS A 101 18.41 -34.07 -20.16
N SER A 102 17.54 -33.76 -21.13
CA SER A 102 17.24 -32.41 -21.57
C SER A 102 15.83 -32.02 -21.09
N LYS A 103 15.69 -30.78 -20.59
CA LYS A 103 14.45 -30.20 -20.10
C LYS A 103 14.24 -28.81 -20.66
N THR A 104 13.05 -28.57 -21.20
CA THR A 104 12.73 -27.34 -21.93
C THR A 104 11.63 -26.54 -21.24
N THR A 105 11.90 -25.26 -20.99
CA THR A 105 10.96 -24.32 -20.38
C THR A 105 10.70 -23.16 -21.32
N TYR A 106 9.44 -22.91 -21.66
CA TYR A 106 9.01 -21.89 -22.62
C TYR A 106 8.32 -20.71 -21.92
N LEU A 107 8.78 -19.48 -22.12
CA LEU A 107 8.23 -18.27 -21.50
C LEU A 107 7.63 -17.36 -22.58
N ASP A 108 6.35 -17.04 -22.44
CA ASP A 108 5.57 -16.27 -23.42
C ASP A 108 4.75 -15.15 -22.74
N GLU A 109 4.37 -14.12 -23.50
CA GLU A 109 3.55 -13.00 -23.02
C GLU A 109 2.13 -13.00 -23.60
N CYS A 110 1.22 -12.34 -22.89
CA CYS A 110 -0.12 -12.03 -23.35
C CYS A 110 -0.35 -10.52 -23.33
N ILE A 111 -0.46 -9.94 -24.51
CA ILE A 111 -0.75 -8.52 -24.73
C ILE A 111 -2.23 -8.36 -25.01
N TRP A 112 -2.97 -7.71 -24.11
CA TRP A 112 -4.42 -7.48 -24.26
C TRP A 112 -4.78 -5.99 -24.28
N ALA A 113 -3.87 -5.11 -23.88
CA ALA A 113 -4.15 -3.68 -23.70
C ALA A 113 -4.56 -2.90 -24.97
N ASN A 114 -4.36 -3.49 -26.15
CA ASN A 114 -4.73 -2.90 -27.44
C ASN A 114 -5.84 -3.67 -28.18
N SER A 115 -6.39 -4.73 -27.58
CA SER A 115 -7.38 -5.62 -28.21
C SER A 115 -8.81 -5.08 -28.24
N PHE A 116 -9.11 -4.04 -27.46
CA PHE A 116 -10.47 -3.53 -27.26
C PHE A 116 -10.64 -2.10 -27.80
N PRO A 117 -11.85 -1.73 -28.30
CA PRO A 117 -12.13 -0.36 -28.70
C PRO A 117 -12.06 0.57 -27.48
N ARG A 118 -11.37 1.70 -27.60
CA ARG A 118 -11.15 2.63 -26.48
C ARG A 118 -12.47 3.27 -26.03
N ILE A 119 -12.71 3.25 -24.71
CA ILE A 119 -13.84 3.94 -24.06
C ILE A 119 -13.74 5.45 -24.32
N THR A 120 -14.89 6.10 -24.56
CA THR A 120 -14.97 7.54 -24.73
C THR A 120 -14.89 8.28 -23.39
N PHE A 121 -14.44 9.54 -23.40
CA PHE A 121 -14.37 10.38 -22.20
C PHE A 121 -15.73 10.48 -21.46
N TRP A 122 -16.85 10.51 -22.19
CA TRP A 122 -18.18 10.59 -21.60
C TRP A 122 -18.64 9.29 -20.93
N GLU A 123 -18.33 8.13 -21.51
CA GLU A 123 -18.58 6.84 -20.87
C GLU A 123 -17.75 6.67 -19.60
N PHE A 124 -16.46 7.03 -19.66
CA PHE A 124 -15.58 7.06 -18.49
C PHE A 124 -16.13 7.98 -17.38
N THR A 125 -16.51 9.20 -17.71
CA THR A 125 -17.05 10.16 -16.73
C THR A 125 -18.38 9.68 -16.13
N LYS A 126 -19.29 9.09 -16.92
CA LYS A 126 -20.52 8.46 -16.41
C LYS A 126 -20.21 7.29 -15.47
N TRP A 127 -19.29 6.42 -15.86
CA TRP A 127 -18.88 5.26 -15.04
C TRP A 127 -18.28 5.70 -13.70
N LEU A 128 -17.46 6.75 -13.72
CA LEU A 128 -16.80 7.33 -12.55
C LEU A 128 -17.79 8.04 -11.62
N ALA A 129 -18.68 8.89 -12.14
CA ALA A 129 -19.67 9.63 -11.34
C ALA A 129 -20.56 8.69 -10.52
N VAL A 130 -21.02 7.60 -11.13
CA VAL A 130 -21.85 6.57 -10.47
C VAL A 130 -21.09 5.82 -9.36
N ARG A 131 -19.75 5.81 -9.40
CA ARG A 131 -18.86 5.09 -8.47
C ARG A 131 -18.02 6.03 -7.59
N ILE A 132 -18.37 7.32 -7.50
CA ILE A 132 -17.60 8.32 -6.74
C ILE A 132 -17.53 8.02 -5.23
N SER A 133 -18.46 7.22 -4.69
CA SER A 133 -18.45 6.71 -3.31
C SER A 133 -17.49 5.53 -3.09
N SER A 134 -17.04 4.84 -4.14
CA SER A 134 -16.17 3.66 -4.03
C SER A 134 -14.86 3.87 -3.24
N PRO A 135 -14.17 5.04 -3.22
CA PRO A 135 -12.98 5.25 -2.41
C PRO A 135 -13.17 5.05 -0.89
N ILE A 136 -14.42 5.08 -0.37
CA ILE A 136 -14.73 4.72 1.03
C ILE A 136 -14.26 3.30 1.37
N VAL A 137 -14.16 2.40 0.36
CA VAL A 137 -13.61 1.04 0.52
C VAL A 137 -12.19 1.02 1.12
N LEU A 138 -11.42 2.10 0.96
CA LEU A 138 -10.05 2.21 1.46
C LEU A 138 -9.98 2.39 2.98
N LEU A 139 -11.11 2.75 3.61
CA LEU A 139 -11.25 2.82 5.07
C LEU A 139 -11.48 1.45 5.71
N ILE A 140 -11.83 0.42 4.93
CA ILE A 140 -12.08 -0.92 5.45
C ILE A 140 -10.75 -1.48 6.03
N PRO A 141 -10.77 -2.05 7.25
CA PRO A 141 -9.63 -2.75 7.83
C PRO A 141 -9.06 -3.80 6.86
N ASP A 142 -7.73 -3.84 6.73
CA ASP A 142 -7.09 -4.86 5.91
C ASP A 142 -7.08 -6.23 6.61
N LYS A 143 -6.59 -7.26 5.91
CA LYS A 143 -6.51 -8.64 6.42
C LYS A 143 -5.78 -8.73 7.78
N ASP A 144 -4.73 -7.94 7.97
CA ASP A 144 -3.91 -7.99 9.20
C ASP A 144 -4.64 -7.26 10.34
N ASP A 145 -5.26 -6.12 10.04
CA ASP A 145 -6.16 -5.42 10.96
C ASP A 145 -7.31 -6.35 11.43
N ILE A 146 -7.98 -7.05 10.50
CA ILE A 146 -9.06 -8.00 10.79
C ILE A 146 -8.56 -9.17 11.64
N GLN A 147 -7.37 -9.71 11.36
CA GLN A 147 -6.78 -10.78 12.18
C GLN A 147 -6.46 -10.31 13.60
N VAL A 148 -5.96 -9.09 13.77
CA VAL A 148 -5.71 -8.50 15.10
C VAL A 148 -7.02 -8.31 15.85
N ILE A 149 -8.03 -7.68 15.23
CA ILE A 149 -9.37 -7.52 15.82
C ILE A 149 -9.89 -8.90 16.26
N ARG A 150 -10.02 -9.83 15.31
CA ARG A 150 -10.58 -11.16 15.58
C ARG A 150 -9.84 -11.87 16.72
N ARG A 151 -8.50 -11.93 16.66
CA ARG A 151 -7.69 -12.64 17.67
C ARG A 151 -7.80 -12.02 19.06
N GLU A 152 -7.70 -10.70 19.17
CA GLU A 152 -7.70 -10.07 20.50
C GLU A 152 -9.10 -10.07 21.13
N PHE A 153 -10.18 -9.98 20.33
CA PHE A 153 -11.57 -10.16 20.79
C PHE A 153 -11.94 -11.63 21.11
N GLU A 154 -11.45 -12.62 20.35
CA GLU A 154 -11.74 -14.05 20.61
C GLU A 154 -10.98 -14.62 21.81
N LEU A 155 -9.79 -14.12 22.16
CA LEU A 155 -8.96 -14.70 23.24
C LEU A 155 -9.16 -14.10 24.64
N HIS A 156 -9.81 -12.95 24.79
CA HIS A 156 -9.74 -12.18 26.04
C HIS A 156 -11.11 -11.75 26.59
N ASN A 157 -11.54 -12.41 27.67
CA ASN A 157 -12.58 -11.87 28.56
C ASN A 157 -12.08 -10.65 29.38
N TYR A 158 -10.77 -10.42 29.44
CA TYR A 158 -10.15 -9.24 30.05
C TYR A 158 -9.08 -8.63 29.14
N PHE A 159 -9.26 -7.37 28.75
CA PHE A 159 -8.32 -6.66 27.87
C PHE A 159 -6.97 -6.41 28.56
N SER A 160 -5.96 -7.20 28.20
CA SER A 160 -4.57 -6.90 28.60
C SER A 160 -4.08 -5.59 27.96
N VAL A 161 -3.18 -4.87 28.63
CA VAL A 161 -2.57 -3.64 28.09
C VAL A 161 -1.95 -3.87 26.69
N LYS A 162 -1.42 -5.07 26.44
CA LYS A 162 -0.88 -5.50 25.15
C LYS A 162 -1.95 -5.68 24.07
N ALA A 163 -3.14 -6.16 24.42
CA ALA A 163 -4.28 -6.23 23.51
C ALA A 163 -4.80 -4.83 23.18
N TYR A 164 -4.94 -3.96 24.20
CA TYR A 164 -5.34 -2.56 24.02
C TYR A 164 -4.40 -1.80 23.07
N LEU A 165 -3.07 -1.92 23.26
CA LEU A 165 -2.07 -1.30 22.39
C LEU A 165 -2.10 -1.80 20.93
N LYS A 166 -2.49 -3.06 20.69
CA LYS A 166 -2.68 -3.58 19.32
C LYS A 166 -3.94 -3.00 18.69
N LEU A 167 -5.05 -2.98 19.43
CA LEU A 167 -6.34 -2.51 18.94
C LEU A 167 -6.35 -1.00 18.70
N SER A 168 -5.74 -0.21 19.59
CA SER A 168 -5.52 1.22 19.36
C SER A 168 -4.62 1.47 18.14
N GLY A 169 -3.64 0.60 17.90
CA GLY A 169 -2.84 0.59 16.68
C GLY A 169 -3.66 0.37 15.40
N VAL A 170 -4.71 -0.47 15.44
CA VAL A 170 -5.67 -0.64 14.32
C VAL A 170 -6.50 0.64 14.14
N MET A 171 -7.07 1.17 15.23
CA MET A 171 -7.86 2.41 15.18
C MET A 171 -7.07 3.59 14.64
N LEU A 172 -5.81 3.75 15.05
CA LEU A 172 -4.90 4.78 14.53
C LEU A 172 -4.65 4.64 13.02
N ARG A 173 -4.57 3.40 12.49
CA ARG A 173 -4.46 3.17 11.04
C ARG A 173 -5.73 3.54 10.29
N VAL A 174 -6.92 3.28 10.86
CA VAL A 174 -8.20 3.70 10.26
C VAL A 174 -8.34 5.22 10.27
N LEU A 175 -8.05 5.87 11.41
CA LEU A 175 -8.00 7.34 11.53
C LEU A 175 -7.04 7.99 10.54
N PHE A 176 -5.83 7.43 10.38
CA PHE A 176 -4.86 7.94 9.41
C PHE A 176 -5.36 7.83 7.96
N ARG A 177 -6.01 6.72 7.59
CA ARG A 177 -6.66 6.57 6.26
C ARG A 177 -7.82 7.56 6.10
N LEU A 178 -8.59 7.82 7.15
CA LEU A 178 -9.69 8.78 7.16
C LEU A 178 -9.22 10.23 6.95
N PHE A 179 -8.21 10.67 7.71
CA PHE A 179 -7.61 12.01 7.56
C PHE A 179 -6.96 12.21 6.19
N LEU A 180 -6.34 11.18 5.63
CA LEU A 180 -5.86 11.23 4.23
C LEU A 180 -7.00 11.33 3.23
N LEU A 181 -8.09 10.57 3.40
CA LEU A 181 -9.25 10.63 2.51
C LEU A 181 -9.87 12.03 2.54
N PHE A 182 -10.16 12.57 3.72
CA PHE A 182 -10.72 13.92 3.86
C PHE A 182 -9.76 15.00 3.37
N GLY A 183 -8.46 14.92 3.67
CA GLY A 183 -7.50 15.94 3.24
C GLY A 183 -7.24 15.94 1.73
N VAL A 184 -7.21 14.76 1.10
CA VAL A 184 -7.16 14.66 -0.37
C VAL A 184 -8.45 15.16 -1.01
N SER A 185 -9.62 14.76 -0.51
CA SER A 185 -10.91 15.30 -0.97
C SER A 185 -10.98 16.83 -0.83
N LEU A 186 -10.50 17.37 0.30
CA LEU A 186 -10.46 18.82 0.54
C LEU A 186 -9.52 19.53 -0.44
N LEU A 187 -8.33 19.01 -0.72
CA LEU A 187 -7.43 19.59 -1.73
C LEU A 187 -8.05 19.56 -3.13
N VAL A 188 -8.71 18.46 -3.49
CA VAL A 188 -9.38 18.30 -4.79
C VAL A 188 -10.60 19.21 -4.93
N SER A 189 -11.33 19.49 -3.84
CA SER A 189 -12.50 20.38 -3.84
C SER A 189 -12.15 21.86 -3.66
N THR A 190 -11.08 22.19 -2.94
CA THR A 190 -10.68 23.60 -2.74
C THR A 190 -10.04 24.21 -3.97
N ALA A 191 -9.27 23.46 -4.77
CA ALA A 191 -8.65 24.02 -5.97
C ALA A 191 -9.68 24.56 -7.01
N PRO A 192 -10.78 23.85 -7.35
CA PRO A 192 -11.86 24.41 -8.17
C PRO A 192 -12.58 25.59 -7.50
N LEU A 193 -12.77 25.55 -6.17
CA LEU A 193 -13.44 26.64 -5.44
C LEU A 193 -12.60 27.93 -5.45
N LEU A 194 -11.29 27.83 -5.22
CA LEU A 194 -10.36 28.95 -5.30
C LEU A 194 -10.27 29.50 -6.73
N LEU A 195 -10.25 28.63 -7.75
CA LEU A 195 -10.32 29.03 -9.16
C LEU A 195 -11.62 29.77 -9.48
N PHE A 196 -12.76 29.31 -8.94
CA PHE A 196 -14.05 29.96 -9.10
C PHE A 196 -14.11 31.32 -8.40
N GLN A 197 -13.63 31.43 -7.16
CA GLN A 197 -13.53 32.71 -6.43
C GLN A 197 -12.59 33.69 -7.13
N PHE A 198 -11.43 33.21 -7.62
CA PHE A 198 -10.51 34.00 -8.44
C PHE A 198 -11.18 34.51 -9.71
N LEU A 199 -11.94 33.66 -10.41
CA LEU A 199 -12.72 34.06 -11.59
C LEU A 199 -13.76 35.13 -11.23
N LEU A 200 -14.55 34.96 -10.17
CA LEU A 200 -15.53 35.96 -9.74
C LEU A 200 -14.90 37.33 -9.46
N ASN A 201 -13.73 37.35 -8.82
CA ASN A 201 -13.00 38.57 -8.44
C ASN A 201 -12.12 39.14 -9.56
N SER A 202 -12.03 38.48 -10.73
CA SER A 202 -11.17 38.89 -11.85
C SER A 202 -11.86 39.86 -12.82
N SER A 203 -11.06 40.68 -13.49
CA SER A 203 -11.54 41.54 -14.59
C SER A 203 -12.15 40.71 -15.73
N THR A 204 -13.06 41.29 -16.51
CA THR A 204 -13.75 40.58 -17.61
C THR A 204 -12.77 39.99 -18.64
N GLY A 205 -11.71 40.71 -19.00
CA GLY A 205 -10.67 40.20 -19.92
C GLY A 205 -9.94 38.98 -19.34
N LEU A 206 -9.56 39.03 -18.06
CA LEU A 206 -8.88 37.92 -17.39
C LEU A 206 -9.81 36.70 -17.22
N ARG A 207 -11.08 36.92 -16.89
CA ARG A 207 -12.11 35.86 -16.85
C ARG A 207 -12.22 35.12 -18.18
N VAL A 208 -12.36 35.86 -19.29
CA VAL A 208 -12.46 35.27 -20.63
C VAL A 208 -11.18 34.51 -21.00
N ALA A 209 -10.00 35.09 -20.73
CA ALA A 209 -8.72 34.43 -20.99
C ALA A 209 -8.55 33.12 -20.22
N VAL A 210 -8.91 33.09 -18.93
CA VAL A 210 -8.84 31.87 -18.09
C VAL A 210 -9.88 30.83 -18.51
N ILE A 211 -11.10 31.23 -18.87
CA ILE A 211 -12.11 30.31 -19.42
C ILE A 211 -11.62 29.68 -20.74
N MET A 212 -11.03 30.48 -21.64
CA MET A 212 -10.42 29.97 -22.88
C MET A 212 -9.27 29.02 -22.59
N LEU A 213 -8.40 29.33 -21.61
CA LEU A 213 -7.33 28.43 -21.17
C LEU A 213 -7.87 27.11 -20.62
N ILE A 214 -8.96 27.14 -19.85
CA ILE A 214 -9.64 25.94 -19.34
C ILE A 214 -10.22 25.11 -20.49
N LEU A 215 -10.86 25.73 -21.49
CA LEU A 215 -11.37 25.04 -22.68
C LEU A 215 -10.25 24.41 -23.52
N ILE A 216 -9.13 25.10 -23.68
CA ILE A 216 -7.92 24.57 -24.33
C ILE A 216 -7.34 23.40 -23.51
N ALA A 217 -7.23 23.55 -22.19
CA ALA A 217 -6.75 22.50 -21.29
C ALA A 217 -7.66 21.27 -21.30
N MET A 218 -8.98 21.44 -21.34
CA MET A 218 -9.95 20.35 -21.48
C MET A 218 -9.87 19.68 -22.86
N SER A 219 -9.69 20.45 -23.94
CA SER A 219 -9.50 19.91 -25.30
C SER A 219 -8.18 19.13 -25.41
N CYS A 220 -7.13 19.62 -24.75
CA CYS A 220 -5.86 18.92 -24.59
C CYS A 220 -6.04 17.66 -23.74
N LEU A 221 -6.75 17.72 -22.62
CA LEU A 221 -7.03 16.57 -21.74
C LEU A 221 -7.81 15.47 -22.47
N VAL A 222 -8.82 15.81 -23.26
CA VAL A 222 -9.56 14.86 -24.11
C VAL A 222 -8.65 14.26 -25.19
N SER A 223 -7.76 15.05 -25.79
CA SER A 223 -6.80 14.58 -26.80
C SER A 223 -5.69 13.71 -26.20
N LEU A 224 -5.25 14.01 -24.97
CA LEU A 224 -4.32 13.20 -24.19
C LEU A 224 -4.98 11.91 -23.70
N HIS A 225 -6.27 11.96 -23.30
CA HIS A 225 -7.04 10.76 -22.95
C HIS A 225 -7.13 9.78 -24.14
N LYS A 226 -7.26 10.28 -25.38
CA LYS A 226 -7.18 9.44 -26.59
C LYS A 226 -5.81 8.75 -26.79
N LYS A 227 -4.70 9.33 -26.29
CA LYS A 227 -3.32 8.84 -26.53
C LYS A 227 -2.70 8.08 -25.34
N ALA A 228 -2.98 8.50 -24.10
CA ALA A 228 -2.35 8.03 -22.87
C ALA A 228 -3.38 7.42 -21.90
N ASN A 229 -4.15 6.44 -22.38
CA ASN A 229 -5.41 6.05 -21.76
C ASN A 229 -5.30 5.02 -20.61
N TYR A 230 -4.35 5.19 -19.69
CA TYR A 230 -4.14 4.28 -18.55
C TYR A 230 -5.43 4.07 -17.73
N PHE A 231 -6.17 5.15 -17.44
CA PHE A 231 -7.34 5.11 -16.56
C PHE A 231 -8.58 4.43 -17.17
N ALA A 232 -8.73 4.35 -18.50
CA ALA A 232 -9.88 3.65 -19.09
C ALA A 232 -9.75 2.12 -19.11
N HIS A 233 -8.56 1.55 -18.85
CA HIS A 233 -8.40 0.09 -18.85
C HIS A 233 -9.22 -0.59 -17.75
N VAL A 234 -9.34 0.04 -16.57
CA VAL A 234 -10.16 -0.47 -15.44
C VAL A 234 -11.64 -0.64 -15.83
N PRO A 235 -12.37 0.40 -16.28
CA PRO A 235 -13.74 0.24 -16.75
C PRO A 235 -13.85 -0.69 -17.97
N ALA A 236 -12.86 -0.73 -18.87
CA ALA A 236 -12.91 -1.57 -20.07
C ALA A 236 -13.01 -3.07 -19.76
N ALA A 237 -12.24 -3.60 -18.80
CA ALA A 237 -12.35 -5.02 -18.45
C ALA A 237 -13.67 -5.38 -17.75
N ILE A 238 -14.40 -4.36 -17.25
CA ILE A 238 -15.63 -4.50 -16.47
C ILE A 238 -16.87 -4.30 -17.34
N MET A 239 -16.79 -3.47 -18.38
CA MET A 239 -17.89 -3.22 -19.32
C MET A 239 -17.99 -4.38 -20.32
N PRO A 240 -19.14 -5.09 -20.44
CA PRO A 240 -19.26 -6.24 -21.34
C PRO A 240 -18.86 -5.96 -22.79
N SER A 241 -19.21 -4.77 -23.31
CA SER A 241 -18.90 -4.31 -24.67
C SER A 241 -17.41 -4.15 -24.99
N HIS A 242 -16.53 -4.10 -23.98
CA HIS A 242 -15.08 -3.96 -24.17
C HIS A 242 -14.33 -5.17 -23.58
N GLY A 243 -14.81 -5.71 -22.47
CA GLY A 243 -14.18 -6.79 -21.71
C GLY A 243 -14.09 -8.12 -22.47
N GLU A 244 -15.06 -8.44 -23.34
CA GLU A 244 -15.03 -9.69 -24.12
C GLU A 244 -13.82 -9.78 -25.05
N TYR A 245 -13.47 -8.70 -25.77
CA TYR A 245 -12.27 -8.65 -26.62
C TYR A 245 -10.97 -8.91 -25.84
N MET A 246 -10.87 -8.32 -24.64
CA MET A 246 -9.73 -8.48 -23.73
C MET A 246 -9.65 -9.93 -23.22
N LEU A 247 -10.81 -10.47 -22.84
CA LEU A 247 -10.98 -11.81 -22.31
C LEU A 247 -10.66 -12.88 -23.35
N ASP A 248 -11.11 -12.71 -24.60
CA ASP A 248 -10.84 -13.66 -25.69
C ASP A 248 -9.37 -13.65 -26.10
N THR A 249 -8.72 -12.49 -26.12
CA THR A 249 -7.25 -12.39 -26.30
C THR A 249 -6.49 -13.21 -25.24
N VAL A 250 -6.90 -13.11 -23.97
CA VAL A 250 -6.30 -13.89 -22.86
C VAL A 250 -6.66 -15.38 -22.97
N LYS A 251 -7.90 -15.73 -23.35
CA LYS A 251 -8.31 -17.13 -23.60
C LYS A 251 -7.47 -17.75 -24.73
N ASP A 252 -7.14 -17.01 -25.78
CA ASP A 252 -6.34 -17.50 -26.89
C ASP A 252 -4.87 -17.70 -26.51
N ALA A 253 -4.27 -16.78 -25.76
CA ALA A 253 -2.94 -17.00 -25.18
C ALA A 253 -2.91 -18.28 -24.30
N ILE A 254 -3.89 -18.45 -23.41
CA ILE A 254 -4.05 -19.65 -22.58
C ILE A 254 -4.22 -20.93 -23.45
N ARG A 255 -4.98 -20.85 -24.55
CA ARG A 255 -5.15 -21.97 -25.51
C ARG A 255 -3.85 -22.27 -26.27
N ARG A 256 -3.04 -21.26 -26.64
CA ARG A 256 -1.71 -21.44 -27.25
C ARG A 256 -0.78 -22.18 -26.28
N THR A 257 -0.57 -21.65 -25.08
CA THR A 257 0.29 -22.26 -24.05
C THR A 257 -0.16 -23.69 -23.68
N TYR A 258 -1.47 -23.96 -23.64
CA TYR A 258 -2.00 -25.31 -23.42
C TYR A 258 -1.56 -26.33 -24.49
N ARG A 259 -1.46 -25.93 -25.77
CA ARG A 259 -1.00 -26.83 -26.85
C ARG A 259 0.49 -27.19 -26.71
N LEU A 260 1.27 -26.35 -26.04
CA LEU A 260 2.73 -26.48 -25.94
C LEU A 260 3.22 -27.43 -24.84
N THR A 261 2.49 -27.59 -23.73
CA THR A 261 3.01 -28.32 -22.54
C THR A 261 1.97 -29.15 -21.79
N LYS A 262 2.43 -30.05 -20.90
CA LYS A 262 1.60 -30.71 -19.88
C LYS A 262 1.49 -29.90 -18.58
N ARG A 263 2.42 -28.98 -18.31
CA ARG A 263 2.54 -28.25 -17.04
C ARG A 263 2.56 -26.74 -17.29
N PRO A 264 1.40 -26.14 -17.60
CA PRO A 264 1.31 -24.71 -17.85
C PRO A 264 1.16 -23.92 -16.55
N THR A 265 1.98 -22.88 -16.42
CA THR A 265 1.95 -21.91 -15.31
C THR A 265 1.51 -20.55 -15.83
N LEU A 266 0.52 -19.93 -15.18
CA LEU A 266 0.01 -18.61 -15.51
C LEU A 266 0.47 -17.60 -14.44
N ILE A 267 1.15 -16.54 -14.86
CA ILE A 267 1.62 -15.47 -13.99
C ILE A 267 0.87 -14.19 -14.39
N ALA A 268 -0.03 -13.72 -13.54
CA ALA A 268 -0.95 -12.64 -13.89
C ALA A 268 -0.86 -11.48 -12.88
N HIS A 269 -0.41 -10.31 -13.35
CA HIS A 269 -0.13 -9.13 -12.53
C HIS A 269 -1.22 -8.05 -12.66
N SER A 270 -1.59 -7.42 -11.55
CA SER A 270 -2.59 -6.34 -11.50
C SER A 270 -3.83 -6.72 -12.33
N GLN A 271 -4.43 -5.83 -13.12
CA GLN A 271 -5.64 -6.14 -13.92
C GLN A 271 -5.56 -7.43 -14.78
N GLY A 272 -4.37 -7.87 -15.20
CA GLY A 272 -4.19 -9.13 -15.91
C GLY A 272 -4.65 -10.35 -15.10
N GLY A 273 -4.61 -10.28 -13.76
CA GLY A 273 -5.10 -11.33 -12.87
C GLY A 273 -6.62 -11.50 -12.85
N PHE A 274 -7.38 -10.41 -12.93
CA PHE A 274 -8.83 -10.45 -13.12
C PHE A 274 -9.19 -11.12 -14.46
N LEU A 275 -8.55 -10.69 -15.56
CA LEU A 275 -8.78 -11.25 -16.89
C LEU A 275 -8.39 -12.74 -16.95
N ALA A 276 -7.24 -13.10 -16.37
CA ALA A 276 -6.77 -14.49 -16.27
C ALA A 276 -7.73 -15.39 -15.49
N TYR A 277 -8.25 -14.91 -14.35
CA TYR A 277 -9.25 -15.65 -13.56
C TYR A 277 -10.54 -15.88 -14.35
N HIS A 278 -11.08 -14.85 -15.02
CA HIS A 278 -12.29 -14.99 -15.84
C HIS A 278 -12.04 -15.91 -17.05
N ALA A 279 -10.89 -15.80 -17.72
CA ALA A 279 -10.54 -16.67 -18.84
C ALA A 279 -10.44 -18.14 -18.40
N LEU A 280 -9.80 -18.42 -17.27
CA LEU A 280 -9.72 -19.77 -16.71
C LEU A 280 -11.08 -20.29 -16.24
N LYS A 281 -11.95 -19.44 -15.68
CA LYS A 281 -13.32 -19.80 -15.26
C LYS A 281 -14.14 -20.34 -16.43
N ASP A 282 -14.17 -19.63 -17.55
CA ASP A 282 -14.90 -20.05 -18.75
C ASP A 282 -14.35 -21.37 -19.32
N LEU A 283 -13.01 -21.50 -19.33
CA LEU A 283 -12.33 -22.71 -19.82
C LEU A 283 -12.41 -23.90 -18.84
N SER A 284 -12.83 -23.69 -17.59
CA SER A 284 -12.91 -24.69 -16.52
C SER A 284 -14.06 -25.71 -16.71
N THR A 285 -14.90 -25.52 -17.71
CA THR A 285 -16.06 -26.39 -18.03
C THR A 285 -15.68 -27.68 -18.76
N LYS A 286 -14.44 -27.82 -19.24
CA LYS A 286 -13.98 -28.96 -20.07
C LYS A 286 -12.87 -29.75 -19.35
N LYS A 287 -12.84 -31.09 -19.49
CA LYS A 287 -11.75 -31.95 -18.98
C LYS A 287 -10.40 -31.49 -19.56
N ARG A 288 -9.60 -30.79 -18.75
CA ARG A 288 -8.38 -30.06 -19.16
C ARG A 288 -7.29 -30.19 -18.08
N PRO A 289 -6.00 -29.98 -18.41
CA PRO A 289 -4.92 -30.08 -17.42
C PRO A 289 -5.09 -29.04 -16.33
N LYS A 290 -4.55 -29.35 -15.16
CA LYS A 290 -4.54 -28.45 -14.02
C LYS A 290 -3.41 -27.44 -14.16
N TRP A 291 -3.76 -26.16 -14.25
CA TRP A 291 -2.83 -25.04 -14.30
C TRP A 291 -2.25 -24.74 -12.92
N ARG A 292 -1.03 -24.19 -12.89
CA ARG A 292 -0.55 -23.41 -11.75
C ARG A 292 -0.87 -21.93 -12.00
N LEU A 293 -1.38 -21.22 -10.99
CA LEU A 293 -1.74 -19.80 -11.08
C LEU A 293 -0.99 -18.99 -10.02
N PHE A 294 -0.23 -18.00 -10.47
CA PHE A 294 0.30 -16.93 -9.65
C PHE A 294 -0.47 -15.63 -9.94
N GLY A 295 -1.37 -15.26 -9.03
CA GLY A 295 -1.95 -13.91 -9.02
C GLY A 295 -0.99 -12.98 -8.28
N VAL A 296 -0.56 -11.88 -8.91
CA VAL A 296 0.46 -10.97 -8.38
C VAL A 296 -0.14 -9.58 -8.21
N GLY A 297 -0.51 -9.23 -6.98
CA GLY A 297 -1.33 -8.04 -6.70
C GLY A 297 -2.55 -7.97 -7.63
N SER A 298 -3.21 -9.12 -7.86
CA SER A 298 -3.84 -9.53 -9.14
C SER A 298 -5.05 -8.73 -9.63
N GLY A 299 -5.33 -7.56 -9.06
CA GLY A 299 -6.51 -6.75 -9.36
C GLY A 299 -7.85 -7.41 -9.03
N LEU A 300 -7.86 -8.72 -8.75
CA LEU A 300 -9.05 -9.55 -8.77
C LEU A 300 -10.09 -9.08 -7.75
N ARG A 301 -9.70 -8.83 -6.50
CA ARG A 301 -10.62 -8.31 -5.47
C ARG A 301 -11.20 -6.94 -5.83
N PRO A 302 -10.41 -5.86 -6.07
CA PRO A 302 -10.97 -4.55 -6.38
C PRO A 302 -11.71 -4.50 -7.72
N ILE A 303 -11.28 -5.24 -8.75
CA ILE A 303 -11.95 -5.23 -10.06
C ILE A 303 -13.25 -6.06 -9.99
N THR A 304 -13.26 -7.23 -9.32
CA THR A 304 -14.51 -7.97 -9.04
C THR A 304 -15.47 -7.15 -8.16
N PHE A 305 -14.98 -6.34 -7.23
CA PHE A 305 -15.82 -5.38 -6.49
C PHE A 305 -16.47 -4.36 -7.44
N LEU A 306 -15.68 -3.71 -8.31
CA LEU A 306 -16.20 -2.72 -9.28
C LEU A 306 -17.11 -3.34 -10.35
N ASP A 307 -16.89 -4.62 -10.70
CA ASP A 307 -17.73 -5.43 -11.59
C ASP A 307 -19.09 -5.78 -10.96
N ARG A 308 -19.10 -6.16 -9.68
CA ARG A 308 -20.35 -6.37 -8.93
C ARG A 308 -21.21 -5.09 -8.85
N LEU A 309 -20.60 -3.90 -8.89
CA LEU A 309 -21.29 -2.61 -9.00
C LEU A 309 -21.90 -2.31 -10.39
N ASN A 310 -21.73 -3.18 -11.39
CA ASN A 310 -22.51 -3.11 -12.63
C ASN A 310 -23.99 -3.48 -12.40
N ASN A 311 -24.29 -4.29 -11.39
CA ASN A 311 -25.67 -4.60 -11.01
C ASN A 311 -26.28 -3.40 -10.26
N ARG A 312 -27.38 -2.85 -10.80
CA ARG A 312 -28.10 -1.70 -10.23
C ARG A 312 -28.44 -1.85 -8.75
N TRP A 313 -28.83 -3.05 -8.30
CA TRP A 313 -29.23 -3.27 -6.91
C TRP A 313 -28.03 -3.36 -5.97
N THR A 314 -26.95 -4.02 -6.41
CA THR A 314 -25.67 -4.05 -5.69
C THR A 314 -25.06 -2.64 -5.59
N LEU A 315 -25.21 -1.83 -6.63
CA LEU A 315 -24.83 -0.42 -6.64
C LEU A 315 -25.68 0.43 -5.67
N SER A 316 -27.00 0.28 -5.67
CA SER A 316 -27.87 0.97 -4.69
C SER A 316 -27.53 0.57 -3.25
N LEU A 317 -27.28 -0.72 -3.01
CA LEU A 317 -26.80 -1.22 -1.71
C LEU A 317 -25.43 -0.63 -1.34
N TRP A 318 -24.51 -0.47 -2.28
CA TRP A 318 -23.24 0.21 -2.03
C TRP A 318 -23.41 1.69 -1.68
N TRP A 319 -24.33 2.40 -2.34
CA TRP A 319 -24.66 3.79 -1.98
C TRP A 319 -25.28 3.89 -0.58
N ALA A 320 -26.18 2.99 -0.21
CA ALA A 320 -26.71 2.89 1.16
C ALA A 320 -25.60 2.57 2.20
N THR A 321 -24.68 1.65 1.85
CA THR A 321 -23.52 1.30 2.69
C THR A 321 -22.56 2.49 2.85
N SER A 322 -22.34 3.25 1.78
CA SER A 322 -21.49 4.44 1.76
C SER A 322 -22.07 5.57 2.60
N LEU A 323 -23.40 5.79 2.52
CA LEU A 323 -24.12 6.73 3.37
C LEU A 323 -24.08 6.31 4.84
N TYR A 324 -24.31 5.03 5.13
CA TYR A 324 -24.18 4.48 6.49
C TYR A 324 -22.76 4.69 7.04
N ALA A 325 -21.72 4.39 6.24
CA ALA A 325 -20.33 4.61 6.64
C ALA A 325 -20.03 6.10 6.90
N PHE A 326 -20.52 7.00 6.04
CA PHE A 326 -20.39 8.45 6.22
C PHE A 326 -21.06 8.93 7.51
N LEU A 327 -22.28 8.47 7.80
CA LEU A 327 -23.00 8.79 9.04
C LEU A 327 -22.31 8.20 10.27
N ALA A 328 -21.84 6.95 10.21
CA ALA A 328 -21.08 6.32 11.29
C ALA A 328 -19.77 7.07 11.60
N ILE A 329 -19.07 7.55 10.58
CA ILE A 329 -17.91 8.43 10.72
C ILE A 329 -18.32 9.76 11.36
N GLY A 330 -19.42 10.36 10.92
CA GLY A 330 -19.97 11.58 11.50
C GLY A 330 -20.29 11.44 12.99
N SER A 331 -21.06 10.41 13.37
CA SER A 331 -21.38 10.11 14.77
C SER A 331 -20.14 9.75 15.60
N PHE A 332 -19.13 9.10 15.02
CA PHE A 332 -17.86 8.84 15.72
C PHE A 332 -17.05 10.13 15.94
N LEU A 333 -17.01 11.04 14.97
CA LEU A 333 -16.39 12.36 15.13
C LEU A 333 -17.17 13.24 16.12
N ALA A 334 -18.50 13.14 16.15
CA ALA A 334 -19.33 13.79 17.17
C ALA A 334 -19.06 13.20 18.57
N LEU A 335 -18.96 11.88 18.70
CA LEU A 335 -18.58 11.22 19.95
C LEU A 335 -17.20 11.66 20.44
N LEU A 336 -16.21 11.80 19.57
CA LEU A 336 -14.89 12.35 19.93
C LEU A 336 -15.00 13.81 20.42
N ASN A 337 -15.86 14.62 19.81
CA ASN A 337 -16.13 15.98 20.28
C ASN A 337 -16.78 15.99 21.69
N HIS A 338 -17.83 15.19 21.89
CA HIS A 338 -18.57 15.09 23.15
C HIS A 338 -17.79 14.40 24.27
N ALA A 339 -16.80 13.55 23.94
CA ALA A 339 -15.84 12.97 24.88
C ALA A 339 -14.65 13.92 25.17
N ASP A 340 -14.81 15.21 24.87
CA ASP A 340 -13.82 16.27 25.03
C ASP A 340 -12.44 15.89 24.45
N PHE A 341 -12.38 15.15 23.33
CA PHE A 341 -11.11 14.66 22.78
C PHE A 341 -10.16 15.81 22.41
N GLY A 342 -10.70 16.93 21.94
CA GLY A 342 -9.94 18.17 21.73
C GLY A 342 -9.35 18.73 23.03
N GLU A 343 -10.08 18.65 24.14
CA GLU A 343 -9.58 19.09 25.45
C GLU A 343 -8.60 18.10 26.07
N ASN A 344 -8.75 16.80 25.83
CA ASN A 344 -7.78 15.77 26.21
C ASN A 344 -6.48 15.89 25.39
N LEU A 345 -6.58 16.32 24.12
CA LEU A 345 -5.42 16.71 23.31
C LEU A 345 -4.77 17.99 23.88
N ARG A 346 -5.57 18.98 24.31
CA ARG A 346 -5.09 20.17 25.05
C ARG A 346 -4.40 19.78 26.35
N PHE A 347 -4.95 18.83 27.12
CA PHE A 347 -4.35 18.30 28.36
C PHE A 347 -3.01 17.62 28.10
N THR A 348 -2.90 16.86 27.01
CA THR A 348 -1.61 16.31 26.54
C THR A 348 -0.62 17.41 26.16
N GLY A 349 -1.08 18.48 25.48
CA GLY A 349 -0.29 19.67 25.16
C GLY A 349 0.14 20.45 26.41
N ILE A 350 -0.71 20.54 27.44
CA ILE A 350 -0.43 21.13 28.75
C ILE A 350 0.62 20.30 29.49
N HIS A 351 0.53 18.97 29.49
CA HIS A 351 1.60 18.11 30.02
C HIS A 351 2.92 18.27 29.27
N LEU A 352 2.88 18.41 27.95
CA LEU A 352 4.08 18.69 27.16
C LEU A 352 4.65 20.09 27.47
N TYR A 353 3.80 21.08 27.71
CA TYR A 353 4.19 22.43 28.19
C TYR A 353 4.81 22.39 29.60
N PHE A 354 4.24 21.62 30.54
CA PHE A 354 4.82 21.37 31.86
C PHE A 354 6.22 20.74 31.75
N ILE A 355 6.38 19.69 30.93
CA ILE A 355 7.68 19.06 30.65
C ILE A 355 8.66 20.08 30.04
N SER A 356 8.17 20.94 29.13
CA SER A 356 8.97 21.99 28.49
C SER A 356 9.47 23.05 29.47
N ARG A 357 8.64 23.48 30.45
CA ARG A 357 9.07 24.40 31.51
C ARG A 357 10.00 23.76 32.53
N ALA A 358 9.80 22.49 32.86
CA ALA A 358 10.74 21.73 33.67
C ALA A 358 12.11 21.61 32.98
N ILE A 359 12.13 21.44 31.66
CA ILE A 359 13.35 21.48 30.82
C ILE A 359 14.03 22.85 30.84
N LEU A 360 13.26 23.95 30.93
CA LEU A 360 13.79 25.31 31.09
C LEU A 360 14.23 25.65 32.53
N GLY A 361 14.09 24.73 33.49
CA GLY A 361 14.42 24.99 34.90
C GLY A 361 13.48 25.99 35.59
N LEU A 362 12.33 26.30 34.98
CA LEU A 362 11.38 27.29 35.47
C LEU A 362 10.42 26.64 36.48
N PRO A 363 10.38 27.09 37.74
CA PRO A 363 9.39 26.60 38.70
C PRO A 363 7.97 26.96 38.26
N LEU A 364 7.01 26.15 38.71
CA LEU A 364 5.57 26.36 38.48
C LEU A 364 4.99 27.11 39.66
N SER A 365 4.27 28.21 39.41
CA SER A 365 3.51 28.87 40.46
C SER A 365 2.22 28.10 40.78
N SER A 366 1.75 28.22 42.02
CA SER A 366 0.46 27.66 42.45
C SER A 366 -0.72 28.21 41.65
N ALA A 367 -0.65 29.46 41.18
CA ALA A 367 -1.66 30.08 40.32
C ALA A 367 -1.75 29.42 38.93
N GLU A 368 -0.59 29.10 38.32
CA GLU A 368 -0.54 28.38 37.04
C GLU A 368 -1.05 26.95 37.17
N ILE A 369 -0.71 26.25 38.26
CA ILE A 369 -1.21 24.90 38.55
C ILE A 369 -2.74 24.91 38.68
N ASN A 370 -3.29 25.88 39.43
CA ASN A 370 -4.75 26.01 39.59
C ASN A 370 -5.44 26.31 38.25
N TYR A 371 -4.95 27.30 37.48
CA TYR A 371 -5.50 27.65 36.15
C TYR A 371 -5.50 26.46 35.17
N LEU A 372 -4.48 25.60 35.24
CA LEU A 372 -4.37 24.40 34.41
C LEU A 372 -5.20 23.20 34.95
N SER A 373 -5.62 23.24 36.22
CA SER A 373 -6.51 22.25 36.83
C SER A 373 -8.01 22.57 36.70
N GLU A 374 -8.36 23.84 36.49
CA GLU A 374 -9.76 24.30 36.39
C GLU A 374 -10.61 23.54 35.33
N PRO A 375 -10.06 23.14 34.16
CA PRO A 375 -10.79 22.30 33.19
C PRO A 375 -11.21 20.93 33.74
N LEU A 376 -10.38 20.28 34.57
CA LEU A 376 -10.71 18.99 35.20
C LEU A 376 -11.90 19.11 36.16
N ARG A 377 -12.10 20.30 36.73
CA ARG A 377 -13.21 20.61 37.65
C ARG A 377 -14.50 20.89 36.89
N GLN A 378 -14.42 21.61 35.77
CA GLN A 378 -15.56 21.93 34.89
C GLN A 378 -16.17 20.69 34.23
N GLN A 379 -15.35 19.68 33.91
CA GLN A 379 -15.77 18.45 33.22
C GLN A 379 -16.86 17.63 33.95
N SER A 380 -17.09 17.89 35.24
CA SER A 380 -18.08 17.19 36.06
C SER A 380 -19.54 17.65 35.86
N HIS A 381 -19.77 18.83 35.28
CA HIS A 381 -21.08 19.50 35.34
C HIS A 381 -21.99 19.35 34.10
N THR A 382 -21.50 18.78 32.98
CA THR A 382 -22.20 18.77 31.68
C THR A 382 -22.60 17.40 31.13
N PHE A 383 -22.41 16.33 31.89
CA PHE A 383 -22.62 14.95 31.41
C PHE A 383 -24.02 14.70 30.81
N LEU A 384 -25.09 15.21 31.45
CA LEU A 384 -26.46 15.00 30.98
C LEU A 384 -26.74 15.72 29.65
N SER A 385 -26.28 16.96 29.46
CA SER A 385 -26.47 17.67 28.18
C SER A 385 -25.65 17.04 27.06
N GLN A 386 -24.41 16.61 27.34
CA GLN A 386 -23.58 15.85 26.39
C GLN A 386 -24.27 14.54 25.94
N VAL A 387 -24.90 13.79 26.85
CA VAL A 387 -25.67 12.58 26.51
C VAL A 387 -26.87 12.88 25.61
N PHE A 388 -27.63 13.96 25.86
CA PHE A 388 -28.76 14.34 25.02
C PHE A 388 -28.34 14.77 23.61
N TYR A 389 -27.28 15.57 23.46
CA TYR A 389 -26.74 15.92 22.13
C TYR A 389 -26.18 14.69 21.39
N LEU A 390 -25.48 13.79 22.09
CA LEU A 390 -24.99 12.54 21.50
C LEU A 390 -26.15 11.65 21.00
N LEU A 391 -27.27 11.60 21.71
CA LEU A 391 -28.49 10.93 21.25
C LEU A 391 -29.02 11.57 19.96
N GLN A 392 -29.09 12.90 19.89
CA GLN A 392 -29.54 13.61 18.68
C GLN A 392 -28.61 13.36 17.48
N ASP A 393 -27.29 13.41 17.68
CA ASP A 393 -26.26 13.16 16.65
C ASP A 393 -26.17 11.69 16.20
N THR A 394 -26.80 10.76 16.93
CA THR A 394 -26.79 9.32 16.63
C THR A 394 -28.11 8.78 16.07
N ILE A 395 -29.24 9.48 16.21
CA ILE A 395 -30.55 9.11 15.59
C ILE A 395 -30.47 8.81 14.07
N PRO A 396 -29.66 9.52 13.24
CA PRO A 396 -29.52 9.17 11.83
C PRO A 396 -28.95 7.77 11.58
N LEU A 397 -28.19 7.21 12.52
CA LEU A 397 -27.50 5.93 12.36
C LEU A 397 -28.47 4.73 12.39
N PRO A 398 -29.40 4.56 13.37
CA PRO A 398 -30.47 3.56 13.29
C PRO A 398 -31.32 3.66 12.01
N LEU A 399 -31.67 4.88 11.56
CA LEU A 399 -32.43 5.06 10.32
C LEU A 399 -31.63 4.57 9.10
N ALA A 400 -30.34 4.89 9.04
CA ALA A 400 -29.45 4.36 8.02
C ALA A 400 -29.27 2.84 8.09
N THR A 401 -29.28 2.23 9.28
CA THR A 401 -29.30 0.77 9.47
C THR A 401 -30.57 0.15 8.87
N ILE A 402 -31.73 0.75 9.11
CA ILE A 402 -33.02 0.29 8.53
C ILE A 402 -32.99 0.39 7.00
N LEU A 403 -32.55 1.54 6.45
CA LEU A 403 -32.39 1.71 5.00
C LEU A 403 -31.41 0.70 4.40
N LEU A 404 -30.27 0.46 5.05
CA LEU A 404 -29.29 -0.55 4.64
C LEU A 404 -29.91 -1.95 4.64
N GLY A 405 -30.70 -2.30 5.65
CA GLY A 405 -31.45 -3.56 5.71
C GLY A 405 -32.49 -3.71 4.58
N ILE A 406 -33.23 -2.64 4.25
CA ILE A 406 -34.18 -2.63 3.12
C ILE A 406 -33.44 -2.85 1.80
N PHE A 407 -32.38 -2.09 1.52
CA PHE A 407 -31.58 -2.27 0.31
C PHE A 407 -30.90 -3.63 0.25
N TRP A 408 -30.50 -4.20 1.39
CA TRP A 408 -29.95 -5.55 1.47
C TRP A 408 -30.99 -6.61 1.08
N ILE A 409 -32.21 -6.52 1.61
CA ILE A 409 -33.31 -7.45 1.28
C ILE A 409 -33.69 -7.35 -0.20
N ILE A 410 -33.80 -6.13 -0.75
CA ILE A 410 -34.10 -5.91 -2.17
C ILE A 410 -32.99 -6.49 -3.05
N ALA A 411 -31.73 -6.17 -2.74
CA ALA A 411 -30.59 -6.71 -3.48
C ALA A 411 -30.56 -8.24 -3.41
N ASN A 412 -30.78 -8.84 -2.25
CA ASN A 412 -30.82 -10.29 -2.05
C ASN A 412 -31.93 -11.00 -2.84
N ARG A 413 -33.08 -10.34 -3.04
CA ARG A 413 -34.20 -10.89 -3.83
C ARG A 413 -34.10 -10.63 -5.33
N SER A 414 -33.43 -9.56 -5.76
CA SER A 414 -33.47 -9.08 -7.15
C SER A 414 -32.12 -9.10 -7.87
N SER A 415 -31.05 -9.57 -7.22
CA SER A 415 -29.74 -9.79 -7.83
C SER A 415 -29.49 -11.26 -8.12
N ASN A 416 -29.27 -11.59 -9.40
CA ASN A 416 -28.74 -12.90 -9.81
C ASN A 416 -27.20 -12.97 -9.74
N SER A 417 -26.53 -11.89 -9.28
CA SER A 417 -25.07 -11.78 -9.17
C SER A 417 -24.60 -11.79 -7.70
N PRO A 418 -23.42 -12.33 -7.38
CA PRO A 418 -22.87 -12.33 -6.03
C PRO A 418 -22.73 -10.92 -5.42
N PHE A 419 -23.00 -10.79 -4.12
CA PHE A 419 -22.89 -9.55 -3.37
C PHE A 419 -21.44 -9.16 -3.05
N LEU A 420 -21.23 -7.95 -2.55
CA LEU A 420 -19.90 -7.35 -2.36
C LEU A 420 -18.96 -8.17 -1.44
N PHE A 421 -19.53 -8.86 -0.46
CA PHE A 421 -18.80 -9.68 0.51
C PHE A 421 -18.68 -11.16 0.09
N ASP A 422 -19.36 -11.57 -0.99
CA ASP A 422 -19.39 -12.98 -1.41
C ASP A 422 -18.01 -13.44 -1.90
N ARG A 423 -17.66 -14.67 -1.51
CA ARG A 423 -16.38 -15.28 -1.87
C ARG A 423 -16.30 -15.52 -3.38
N ILE A 424 -15.14 -15.23 -3.96
CA ILE A 424 -14.84 -15.57 -5.36
C ILE A 424 -14.82 -17.11 -5.50
N PRO A 425 -15.52 -17.70 -6.49
CA PRO A 425 -15.54 -19.15 -6.69
C PRO A 425 -14.16 -19.77 -6.98
N PRO A 426 -13.91 -21.02 -6.56
CA PRO A 426 -12.67 -21.74 -6.91
C PRO A 426 -12.66 -22.19 -8.38
N LEU A 427 -11.48 -22.18 -9.00
CA LEU A 427 -11.26 -22.65 -10.37
C LEU A 427 -10.94 -24.16 -10.39
N LYS A 428 -11.81 -24.99 -10.98
CA LYS A 428 -11.58 -26.45 -11.05
C LYS A 428 -10.41 -26.83 -11.97
N CYS A 429 -10.05 -25.95 -12.91
CA CYS A 429 -8.92 -26.13 -13.84
C CYS A 429 -7.55 -25.71 -13.26
N VAL A 430 -7.46 -25.30 -11.99
CA VAL A 430 -6.21 -24.88 -11.33
C VAL A 430 -5.86 -25.91 -10.24
N SER A 431 -4.63 -26.44 -10.23
CA SER A 431 -4.13 -27.34 -9.18
C SER A 431 -3.59 -26.59 -7.97
N ASN A 432 -2.89 -25.48 -8.24
CA ASN A 432 -2.23 -24.67 -7.23
C ASN A 432 -2.43 -23.19 -7.60
N TRP A 433 -3.14 -22.45 -6.74
CA TRP A 433 -3.28 -21.00 -6.85
C TRP A 433 -2.55 -20.37 -5.66
N THR A 434 -1.47 -19.65 -5.97
CA THR A 434 -0.81 -18.76 -5.03
C THR A 434 -1.14 -17.31 -5.38
N GLU A 435 -1.68 -16.58 -4.41
CA GLU A 435 -1.92 -15.13 -4.52
C GLU A 435 -0.80 -14.41 -3.77
N VAL A 436 0.05 -13.71 -4.51
CA VAL A 436 1.17 -12.94 -3.96
C VAL A 436 0.80 -11.47 -3.89
N THR A 437 0.92 -10.87 -2.71
CA THR A 437 0.81 -9.43 -2.51
C THR A 437 1.99 -8.94 -1.66
N THR A 438 2.27 -7.65 -1.60
CA THR A 438 3.09 -7.09 -0.51
C THR A 438 2.22 -6.63 0.66
N SER A 439 2.86 -6.44 1.81
CA SER A 439 2.25 -5.83 3.00
C SER A 439 1.90 -4.34 2.84
N HIS A 440 2.25 -3.68 1.74
CA HIS A 440 1.92 -2.27 1.47
C HIS A 440 1.11 -2.04 0.18
N ASP A 441 0.95 -3.04 -0.69
CA ASP A 441 0.12 -2.95 -1.89
C ASP A 441 -1.35 -2.72 -1.51
N LEU A 442 -1.96 -1.66 -2.04
CA LEU A 442 -3.36 -1.31 -1.80
C LEU A 442 -4.33 -2.27 -2.52
N VAL A 443 -3.93 -2.78 -3.69
CA VAL A 443 -4.77 -3.60 -4.58
C VAL A 443 -4.93 -5.01 -4.02
N GLY A 444 -3.84 -5.61 -3.52
CA GLY A 444 -3.85 -6.98 -2.99
C GLY A 444 -4.38 -7.13 -1.56
N ARG A 445 -4.35 -6.06 -0.75
CA ARG A 445 -4.79 -6.08 0.67
C ARG A 445 -6.27 -5.81 0.90
N LEU A 446 -7.01 -5.42 -0.13
CA LEU A 446 -8.44 -5.07 -0.04
C LEU A 446 -9.28 -6.28 0.43
N SER A 447 -10.15 -6.08 1.42
CA SER A 447 -10.84 -7.17 2.13
C SER A 447 -12.15 -7.64 1.49
N LEU A 448 -12.73 -6.86 0.56
CA LEU A 448 -13.93 -7.25 -0.21
C LEU A 448 -13.64 -8.33 -1.25
N ALA A 449 -14.71 -8.99 -1.73
CA ALA A 449 -14.65 -10.13 -2.66
C ALA A 449 -13.57 -11.18 -2.26
N PRO A 450 -13.67 -11.80 -1.08
CA PRO A 450 -12.62 -12.65 -0.53
C PRO A 450 -12.31 -13.85 -1.45
N LEU A 451 -11.04 -14.26 -1.49
CA LEU A 451 -10.57 -15.36 -2.34
C LEU A 451 -11.10 -16.73 -1.85
N PRO A 452 -11.12 -17.77 -2.70
CA PRO A 452 -11.40 -19.15 -2.26
C PRO A 452 -10.48 -19.58 -1.10
N LEU A 453 -10.99 -20.41 -0.18
CA LEU A 453 -10.21 -20.94 0.96
C LEU A 453 -8.97 -21.74 0.51
N GLN A 454 -9.00 -22.28 -0.69
CA GLN A 454 -7.93 -23.09 -1.31
C GLN A 454 -6.76 -22.25 -1.83
N VAL A 455 -6.89 -20.91 -1.88
CA VAL A 455 -5.85 -20.03 -2.42
C VAL A 455 -4.80 -19.74 -1.37
N ARG A 456 -3.54 -20.10 -1.65
CA ARG A 456 -2.40 -19.77 -0.80
C ARG A 456 -2.10 -18.28 -0.93
N GLN A 457 -2.52 -17.48 0.03
CA GLN A 457 -2.14 -16.07 0.11
C GLN A 457 -0.74 -15.95 0.72
N GLN A 458 0.16 -15.25 0.04
CA GLN A 458 1.54 -15.08 0.47
C GLN A 458 1.98 -13.62 0.38
N ASP A 459 2.50 -13.10 1.48
CA ASP A 459 3.02 -11.75 1.57
C ASP A 459 4.50 -11.72 1.20
N THR A 460 4.85 -11.06 0.10
CA THR A 460 6.23 -10.91 -0.41
C THR A 460 6.82 -9.54 -0.08
N SER A 461 8.14 -9.47 0.04
CA SER A 461 8.84 -8.24 0.37
C SER A 461 8.80 -7.20 -0.75
N GLY A 462 8.20 -6.04 -0.48
CA GLY A 462 8.24 -4.87 -1.36
C GLY A 462 9.32 -3.83 -0.98
N ALA A 463 9.38 -2.76 -1.78
CA ALA A 463 10.23 -1.59 -1.58
C ALA A 463 9.80 -0.69 -0.39
N SER A 464 8.78 -1.10 0.38
CA SER A 464 8.17 -0.39 1.52
C SER A 464 7.36 0.86 1.15
N ASN A 465 6.80 0.92 -0.06
CA ASN A 465 6.05 2.09 -0.50
C ASN A 465 4.82 1.68 -1.34
N VAL A 466 3.65 2.25 -1.04
CA VAL A 466 2.35 1.83 -1.63
C VAL A 466 2.37 1.79 -3.15
N ILE A 467 3.04 2.75 -3.80
CA ILE A 467 3.06 2.86 -5.26
C ILE A 467 4.09 1.89 -5.85
N LEU A 468 5.33 1.90 -5.33
CA LEU A 468 6.39 1.03 -5.82
C LEU A 468 6.04 -0.45 -5.64
N ASP A 469 5.55 -0.82 -4.45
CA ASP A 469 5.29 -2.21 -4.09
C ASP A 469 4.27 -2.87 -5.04
N HIS A 470 3.32 -2.13 -5.62
CA HIS A 470 2.40 -2.65 -6.63
C HIS A 470 3.03 -2.80 -8.03
N ILE A 471 3.88 -1.85 -8.45
CA ILE A 471 4.43 -1.83 -9.82
C ILE A 471 5.76 -2.58 -9.97
N SER A 472 6.47 -2.87 -8.88
CA SER A 472 7.85 -3.37 -8.93
C SER A 472 8.04 -4.80 -8.42
N TYR A 473 6.99 -5.61 -8.28
CA TYR A 473 7.07 -7.03 -7.90
C TYR A 473 8.22 -7.79 -8.60
N PHE A 474 8.34 -7.67 -9.93
CA PHE A 474 9.36 -8.37 -10.73
C PHE A 474 10.75 -7.72 -10.72
N LYS A 475 10.90 -6.56 -10.05
CA LYS A 475 12.15 -5.79 -10.00
C LYS A 475 12.72 -5.68 -8.59
N THR A 476 11.89 -5.58 -7.56
CA THR A 476 12.30 -5.29 -6.16
C THR A 476 12.05 -6.43 -5.18
N SER A 477 11.17 -7.39 -5.50
CA SER A 477 10.82 -8.49 -4.59
C SER A 477 11.57 -9.79 -4.93
N ILE A 478 11.45 -10.77 -4.04
CA ILE A 478 11.93 -12.15 -4.26
C ILE A 478 11.06 -12.97 -5.24
N LEU A 479 9.93 -12.42 -5.71
CA LEU A 479 8.96 -13.15 -6.52
C LEU A 479 9.55 -13.79 -7.79
N PRO A 480 10.43 -13.13 -8.58
CA PRO A 480 11.01 -13.77 -9.77
C PRO A 480 11.76 -15.07 -9.46
N LEU A 481 12.51 -15.09 -8.35
CA LEU A 481 13.22 -16.27 -7.87
C LEU A 481 12.24 -17.36 -7.37
N GLN A 482 11.16 -16.98 -6.69
CA GLN A 482 10.13 -17.94 -6.27
C GLN A 482 9.42 -18.59 -7.48
N ILE A 483 9.04 -17.80 -8.49
CA ILE A 483 8.43 -18.32 -9.72
C ILE A 483 9.41 -19.26 -10.43
N ALA A 484 10.70 -18.90 -10.50
CA ALA A 484 11.73 -19.73 -11.11
C ALA A 484 11.86 -21.10 -10.43
N ILE A 485 11.91 -21.15 -9.09
CA ILE A 485 12.04 -22.43 -8.36
C ILE A 485 10.80 -23.32 -8.51
N GLU A 486 9.60 -22.75 -8.47
CA GLU A 486 8.38 -23.52 -8.73
C GLU A 486 8.29 -23.99 -10.20
N ALA A 487 8.79 -23.19 -11.15
CA ALA A 487 8.89 -23.57 -12.56
C ALA A 487 9.92 -24.70 -12.80
N LEU A 488 11.08 -24.64 -12.14
CA LEU A 488 12.09 -25.71 -12.19
C LEU A 488 11.59 -27.01 -11.54
N GLY A 489 10.82 -26.91 -10.45
CA GLY A 489 10.13 -28.05 -9.84
C GLY A 489 9.07 -28.65 -10.79
N ASP A 490 8.27 -27.81 -11.45
CA ASP A 490 7.29 -28.26 -12.45
C ASP A 490 7.98 -28.88 -13.69
N ALA A 491 9.12 -28.33 -14.14
CA ALA A 491 9.93 -28.90 -15.22
C ALA A 491 10.63 -30.23 -14.84
N GLN A 492 10.63 -30.60 -13.55
CA GLN A 492 11.39 -31.72 -12.97
C GLN A 492 12.91 -31.58 -13.17
N ILE A 493 13.41 -30.35 -13.10
CA ILE A 493 14.85 -30.03 -13.09
C ILE A 493 15.42 -30.17 -11.66
N LEU A 494 14.64 -29.77 -10.65
CA LEU A 494 14.96 -29.95 -9.24
C LEU A 494 14.35 -31.24 -8.69
N THR A 495 15.10 -31.99 -7.90
CA THR A 495 14.56 -33.06 -7.06
C THR A 495 13.72 -32.49 -5.91
N LYS A 496 12.92 -33.33 -5.25
CA LYS A 496 12.04 -32.90 -4.15
C LYS A 496 12.83 -32.26 -2.99
N SER A 497 13.95 -32.86 -2.59
CA SER A 497 14.80 -32.35 -1.51
C SER A 497 15.44 -31.01 -1.83
N GLU A 498 15.83 -30.79 -3.10
CA GLU A 498 16.41 -29.52 -3.56
C GLU A 498 15.33 -28.42 -3.63
N LEU A 499 14.16 -28.75 -4.17
CA LEU A 499 13.00 -27.86 -4.23
C LEU A 499 12.55 -27.41 -2.83
N ASP A 500 12.44 -28.33 -1.88
CA ASP A 500 12.05 -28.01 -0.51
C ASP A 500 13.14 -27.19 0.21
N ARG A 501 14.43 -27.48 -0.02
CA ARG A 501 15.56 -26.66 0.47
C ARG A 501 15.52 -25.21 -0.06
N GLU A 502 15.32 -25.01 -1.36
CA GLU A 502 15.22 -23.65 -1.93
C GLU A 502 13.98 -22.90 -1.41
N ARG A 503 12.86 -23.60 -1.20
CA ARG A 503 11.65 -23.02 -0.59
C ARG A 503 11.92 -22.50 0.81
N ASP A 504 12.56 -23.30 1.67
CA ASP A 504 12.84 -22.89 3.06
C ASP A 504 13.84 -21.73 3.14
N ASP A 505 14.86 -21.75 2.28
CA ASP A 505 15.80 -20.64 2.11
C ASP A 505 15.10 -19.33 1.72
N ILE A 506 14.15 -19.39 0.78
CA ILE A 506 13.36 -18.24 0.33
C ILE A 506 12.33 -17.80 1.36
N ASN A 507 11.62 -18.72 2.00
CA ASN A 507 10.67 -18.40 3.07
C ASN A 507 11.38 -17.65 4.21
N THR A 508 12.59 -18.10 4.57
CA THR A 508 13.45 -17.44 5.56
C THR A 508 13.84 -16.03 5.11
N LEU A 509 14.34 -15.89 3.88
CA LEU A 509 14.74 -14.60 3.31
C LEU A 509 13.56 -13.61 3.21
N ASN A 510 12.39 -14.10 2.79
CA ASN A 510 11.15 -13.33 2.69
C ASN A 510 10.73 -12.79 4.06
N THR A 511 10.73 -13.63 5.09
CA THR A 511 10.39 -13.21 6.47
C THR A 511 11.33 -12.12 6.98
N GLN A 512 12.63 -12.24 6.72
CA GLN A 512 13.61 -11.21 7.11
C GLN A 512 13.38 -9.89 6.37
N LEU A 513 13.16 -9.95 5.04
CA LEU A 513 12.90 -8.76 4.22
C LEU A 513 11.56 -8.10 4.56
N ASN A 514 10.49 -8.88 4.80
CA ASN A 514 9.19 -8.38 5.24
C ASN A 514 9.30 -7.61 6.56
N ALA A 515 10.03 -8.15 7.55
CA ALA A 515 10.23 -7.49 8.84
C ALA A 515 11.03 -6.18 8.70
N LEU A 516 12.06 -6.13 7.84
CA LEU A 516 12.79 -4.90 7.53
C LEU A 516 11.92 -3.88 6.78
N SER A 517 11.07 -4.35 5.87
CA SER A 517 10.16 -3.52 5.07
C SER A 517 9.05 -2.90 5.93
N GLN A 518 8.39 -3.70 6.78
CA GLN A 518 7.41 -3.22 7.78
C GLN A 518 8.04 -2.21 8.75
N ARG A 519 9.26 -2.47 9.25
CA ARG A 519 9.96 -1.53 10.13
C ARG A 519 10.18 -0.16 9.47
N ARG A 520 10.60 -0.15 8.20
CA ARG A 520 10.75 1.10 7.42
C ARG A 520 9.41 1.80 7.25
N TRP A 521 8.37 1.06 6.84
CA TRP A 521 7.01 1.58 6.68
C TRP A 521 6.48 2.23 7.96
N HIS A 522 6.66 1.59 9.12
CA HIS A 522 6.24 2.13 10.41
C HIS A 522 7.03 3.40 10.78
N LEU A 523 8.34 3.45 10.52
CA LEU A 523 9.14 4.66 10.73
C LEU A 523 8.64 5.83 9.85
N THR A 524 8.44 5.62 8.55
CA THR A 524 7.92 6.67 7.65
C THR A 524 6.54 7.13 8.09
N SER A 525 5.65 6.20 8.46
CA SER A 525 4.30 6.52 8.93
C SER A 525 4.33 7.31 10.25
N PHE A 526 5.23 6.97 11.16
CA PHE A 526 5.43 7.71 12.40
C PHE A 526 5.95 9.12 12.15
N ILE A 527 6.94 9.29 11.27
CA ILE A 527 7.48 10.61 10.90
C ILE A 527 6.38 11.50 10.33
N ILE A 528 5.52 10.95 9.46
CA ILE A 528 4.35 11.68 8.93
C ILE A 528 3.43 12.11 10.08
N SER A 529 3.00 11.17 10.94
CA SER A 529 2.11 11.49 12.06
C SER A 529 2.71 12.52 13.03
N ALA A 530 4.00 12.41 13.34
CA ALA A 530 4.70 13.33 14.24
C ALA A 530 4.79 14.74 13.65
N LEU A 531 5.25 14.89 12.40
CA LEU A 531 5.33 16.18 11.73
C LEU A 531 3.93 16.82 11.56
N SER A 532 2.91 16.01 11.25
CA SER A 532 1.53 16.50 11.13
C SER A 532 0.97 16.97 12.46
N ALA A 533 1.27 16.26 13.56
CA ALA A 533 0.91 16.68 14.91
C ALA A 533 1.66 17.95 15.34
N THR A 534 2.95 18.09 15.02
CA THR A 534 3.72 19.31 15.28
C THR A 534 3.14 20.51 14.53
N LEU A 535 2.83 20.37 13.23
CA LEU A 535 2.18 21.44 12.45
C LEU A 535 0.80 21.81 13.03
N PHE A 536 -0.01 20.82 13.41
CA PHE A 536 -1.28 21.03 14.09
C PHE A 536 -1.12 21.84 15.38
N ILE A 537 -0.21 21.40 16.26
CA ILE A 537 0.06 22.05 17.56
C ILE A 537 0.53 23.50 17.38
N ILE A 538 1.49 23.75 16.47
CA ILE A 538 1.99 25.10 16.17
C ILE A 538 0.85 26.01 15.69
N TYR A 539 -0.01 25.52 14.80
CA TYR A 539 -1.13 26.29 14.29
C TYR A 539 -2.16 26.63 15.39
N THR A 540 -2.46 25.68 16.29
CA THR A 540 -3.33 25.92 17.46
C THR A 540 -2.73 26.94 18.42
N PHE A 541 -1.42 26.92 18.65
CA PHE A 541 -0.76 27.94 19.48
C PHE A 541 -0.81 29.35 18.86
N ILE A 542 -0.68 29.47 17.55
CA ILE A 542 -0.69 30.78 16.85
C ILE A 542 -2.11 31.36 16.76
N ASN A 543 -3.11 30.54 16.43
CA ASN A 543 -4.47 31.01 16.09
C ASN A 543 -5.48 30.82 17.24
N GLY A 544 -5.08 30.20 18.35
CA GLY A 544 -5.94 29.96 19.50
C GLY A 544 -6.95 28.83 19.28
N TYR A 545 -8.08 28.93 19.99
CA TYR A 545 -9.12 27.91 19.98
C TYR A 545 -9.83 27.82 18.62
N MET A 546 -9.90 26.62 18.05
CA MET A 546 -10.68 26.32 16.86
C MET A 546 -11.92 25.50 17.20
N SER A 547 -12.99 25.65 16.41
CA SER A 547 -14.09 24.70 16.47
C SER A 547 -13.64 23.29 16.05
N TRP A 548 -14.37 22.27 16.50
CA TRP A 548 -14.10 20.88 16.16
C TRP A 548 -14.05 20.60 14.65
N ALA A 549 -14.94 21.24 13.88
CA ALA A 549 -14.95 21.12 12.43
C ALA A 549 -13.63 21.63 11.81
N PHE A 550 -13.14 22.80 12.25
CA PHE A 550 -11.84 23.31 11.81
C PHE A 550 -10.66 22.44 12.27
N THR A 551 -10.75 21.86 13.47
CA THR A 551 -9.75 20.90 13.99
C THR A 551 -9.60 19.69 13.06
N ILE A 552 -10.72 19.06 12.67
CA ILE A 552 -10.70 17.91 11.75
C ILE A 552 -10.20 18.30 10.35
N ILE A 553 -10.62 19.46 9.84
CA ILE A 553 -10.16 20.01 8.55
C ILE A 553 -8.65 20.23 8.55
N TYR A 554 -8.12 20.96 9.55
CA TYR A 554 -6.70 21.30 9.62
C TYR A 554 -5.82 20.07 9.84
N LEU A 555 -6.24 19.15 10.72
CA LEU A 555 -5.51 17.89 10.94
C LEU A 555 -5.48 17.01 9.67
N SER A 556 -6.59 16.93 8.93
CA SER A 556 -6.65 16.21 7.65
C SER A 556 -5.71 16.82 6.59
N LEU A 557 -5.67 18.16 6.54
CA LEU A 557 -4.79 18.91 5.65
C LEU A 557 -3.32 18.71 6.03
N ALA A 558 -2.96 18.83 7.31
CA ALA A 558 -1.61 18.62 7.82
C ALA A 558 -1.10 17.19 7.54
N VAL A 559 -1.93 16.17 7.79
CA VAL A 559 -1.63 14.77 7.45
C VAL A 559 -1.37 14.61 5.95
N THR A 560 -2.15 15.27 5.10
CA THR A 560 -2.02 15.13 3.64
C THR A 560 -0.80 15.87 3.08
N ILE A 561 -0.59 17.12 3.51
CA ILE A 561 0.56 17.96 3.09
C ILE A 561 1.89 17.34 3.50
N VAL A 562 1.97 16.67 4.66
CA VAL A 562 3.18 15.97 5.10
C VAL A 562 3.33 14.60 4.42
N SER A 563 2.24 13.84 4.30
CA SER A 563 2.30 12.47 3.76
C SER A 563 2.83 12.41 2.34
N ILE A 564 2.36 13.28 1.44
CA ILE A 564 2.76 13.29 0.03
C ILE A 564 4.29 13.42 -0.15
N PRO A 565 4.98 14.48 0.31
CA PRO A 565 6.42 14.63 0.15
C PRO A 565 7.21 13.54 0.91
N CYS A 566 6.80 13.13 2.11
CA CYS A 566 7.48 12.04 2.82
C CYS A 566 7.45 10.72 2.03
N ARG A 567 6.32 10.40 1.37
CA ARG A 567 6.19 9.20 0.52
C ARG A 567 6.94 9.33 -0.81
N LEU A 568 7.11 10.54 -1.36
CA LEU A 568 7.98 10.78 -2.52
C LEU A 568 9.47 10.64 -2.17
N ILE A 569 9.89 11.15 -1.00
CA ILE A 569 11.26 10.98 -0.48
C ILE A 569 11.55 9.49 -0.22
N GLU A 570 10.57 8.74 0.30
CA GLU A 570 10.67 7.28 0.47
C GLU A 570 10.91 6.54 -0.86
N ILE A 571 10.33 7.00 -1.97
CA ILE A 571 10.56 6.49 -3.34
C ILE A 571 11.98 6.81 -3.83
N ALA A 572 12.50 8.00 -3.54
CA ALA A 572 13.88 8.35 -3.88
C ALA A 572 14.89 7.49 -3.09
N LEU A 573 14.70 7.38 -1.77
CA LEU A 573 15.59 6.64 -0.87
C LEU A 573 15.53 5.11 -1.03
N SER A 574 14.42 4.54 -1.54
CA SER A 574 14.30 3.08 -1.76
C SER A 574 15.31 2.55 -2.78
N ARG A 575 15.81 3.40 -3.69
CA ARG A 575 16.81 3.07 -4.71
C ARG A 575 18.21 2.81 -4.12
N SER A 576 18.49 3.33 -2.92
CA SER A 576 19.83 3.35 -2.31
C SER A 576 19.94 2.54 -1.01
N GLY A 577 18.84 1.92 -0.55
CA GLY A 577 18.77 1.28 0.78
C GLY A 577 19.16 -0.22 0.82
N PRO A 578 19.23 -0.81 2.03
CA PRO A 578 19.49 -2.25 2.22
C PRO A 578 18.34 -3.17 1.72
N LEU A 579 17.18 -2.58 1.41
CA LEU A 579 16.04 -3.22 0.75
C LEU A 579 16.14 -3.20 -0.79
N LYS A 580 17.30 -2.82 -1.35
CA LYS A 580 17.56 -2.96 -2.78
C LYS A 580 17.33 -4.43 -3.20
N PRO A 581 16.70 -4.70 -4.36
CA PRO A 581 16.53 -6.06 -4.88
C PRO A 581 17.82 -6.88 -4.94
N PRO A 582 17.73 -8.23 -4.95
CA PRO A 582 18.86 -9.10 -5.25
C PRO A 582 19.55 -8.67 -6.56
N SER A 583 20.78 -8.20 -6.45
CA SER A 583 21.60 -7.88 -7.64
C SER A 583 22.12 -9.16 -8.28
N GLU A 584 22.02 -9.22 -9.60
CA GLU A 584 22.18 -10.41 -10.45
C GLU A 584 23.47 -11.22 -10.20
N THR A 585 24.54 -10.58 -9.75
CA THR A 585 25.88 -11.20 -9.60
C THR A 585 26.28 -11.63 -8.18
N ASN A 586 25.45 -11.39 -7.14
CA ASN A 586 25.80 -11.92 -5.80
C ASN A 586 24.65 -12.06 -4.78
N ILE A 587 23.73 -12.99 -5.06
CA ILE A 587 22.61 -13.34 -4.16
C ILE A 587 23.11 -13.77 -2.77
N MET A 588 24.21 -14.51 -2.66
CA MET A 588 24.78 -14.95 -1.37
C MET A 588 25.29 -13.78 -0.50
N LYS A 589 26.15 -12.89 -1.02
CA LYS A 589 26.57 -11.68 -0.29
C LYS A 589 25.39 -10.78 0.05
N GLN A 590 24.32 -10.82 -0.74
CA GLN A 590 23.10 -10.06 -0.43
C GLN A 590 22.29 -10.69 0.71
N ARG A 591 22.07 -12.01 0.68
CA ARG A 591 21.44 -12.77 1.78
C ARG A 591 22.20 -12.55 3.08
N GLN A 592 23.53 -12.63 3.07
CA GLN A 592 24.37 -12.32 4.24
C GLN A 592 24.18 -10.87 4.74
N ARG A 593 24.14 -9.87 3.84
CA ARG A 593 23.89 -8.47 4.21
C ARG A 593 22.50 -8.24 4.81
N ILE A 594 21.46 -8.90 4.29
CA ILE A 594 20.08 -8.85 4.78
C ILE A 594 20.00 -9.51 6.16
N SER A 595 20.49 -10.74 6.31
CA SER A 595 20.57 -11.44 7.60
C SER A 595 21.34 -10.62 8.65
N ALA A 596 22.46 -9.98 8.26
CA ALA A 596 23.21 -9.11 9.17
C ALA A 596 22.40 -7.86 9.59
N HIS A 597 21.63 -7.24 8.69
CA HIS A 597 20.73 -6.13 9.02
C HIS A 597 19.56 -6.57 9.92
N TYR A 598 18.99 -7.74 9.65
CA TYR A 598 17.92 -8.34 10.44
C TYR A 598 18.40 -8.71 11.86
N ASN A 599 19.59 -9.30 11.99
CA ASN A 599 20.19 -9.61 13.29
C ASN A 599 20.52 -8.32 14.08
N ARG A 600 21.02 -7.27 13.41
CA ARG A 600 21.21 -5.93 14.02
C ARG A 600 19.91 -5.29 14.50
N MET A 601 18.77 -5.60 13.87
CA MET A 601 17.45 -5.15 14.29
C MET A 601 16.96 -5.89 15.53
N ILE A 602 17.18 -7.21 15.63
CA ILE A 602 16.73 -8.02 16.77
C ILE A 602 17.48 -7.64 18.05
N LEU A 603 18.74 -7.22 17.95
CA LEU A 603 19.56 -6.79 19.08
C LEU A 603 18.94 -5.64 19.91
N VAL A 604 18.15 -4.76 19.29
CA VAL A 604 17.44 -3.67 19.99
C VAL A 604 16.18 -4.23 20.65
N GLY A 605 16.29 -4.45 21.95
CA GLY A 605 15.28 -5.10 22.78
C GLY A 605 14.25 -4.15 23.36
N TYR A 606 13.48 -4.64 24.34
CA TYR A 606 12.40 -3.88 24.97
C TYR A 606 12.93 -2.70 25.81
N ALA A 607 13.96 -2.93 26.64
CA ALA A 607 14.53 -1.90 27.51
C ALA A 607 15.03 -0.68 26.73
N GLU A 608 15.79 -0.89 25.64
CA GLU A 608 16.28 0.21 24.81
C GLU A 608 15.12 0.95 24.13
N ARG A 609 14.05 0.26 23.72
CA ARG A 609 12.86 0.91 23.15
C ARG A 609 12.13 1.78 24.18
N CYS A 610 12.07 1.37 25.45
CA CYS A 610 11.52 2.20 26.54
C CYS A 610 12.37 3.45 26.77
N LEU A 611 13.70 3.31 26.80
CA LEU A 611 14.61 4.46 26.86
C LEU A 611 14.49 5.37 25.63
N GLY A 612 14.24 4.80 24.44
CA GLY A 612 13.94 5.55 23.23
C GLY A 612 12.65 6.38 23.32
N VAL A 613 11.62 5.89 24.02
CA VAL A 613 10.40 6.67 24.32
C VAL A 613 10.73 7.86 25.22
N ILE A 614 11.50 7.65 26.29
CA ILE A 614 11.93 8.72 27.21
C ILE A 614 12.73 9.79 26.45
N LEU A 615 13.70 9.37 25.63
CA LEU A 615 14.52 10.24 24.80
C LEU A 615 13.68 11.04 23.79
N ALA A 616 12.65 10.41 23.20
CA ALA A 616 11.73 11.07 22.27
C ALA A 616 10.86 12.12 22.97
N ILE A 617 10.29 11.82 24.15
CA ILE A 617 9.49 12.76 24.93
C ILE A 617 10.33 13.96 25.39
N THR A 618 11.55 13.70 25.87
CA THR A 618 12.49 14.75 26.31
C THR A 618 12.89 15.65 25.14
N GLY A 619 13.17 15.05 23.97
CA GLY A 619 13.48 15.79 22.75
C GLY A 619 12.33 16.70 22.29
N MET A 620 11.10 16.17 22.31
CA MET A 620 9.90 16.94 21.98
C MET A 620 9.63 18.10 22.95
N GLY A 621 9.79 17.87 24.26
CA GLY A 621 9.70 18.92 25.27
C GLY A 621 10.78 19.99 25.11
N SER A 622 11.98 19.62 24.67
CA SER A 622 13.08 20.58 24.41
C SER A 622 12.80 21.47 23.20
N ILE A 623 12.14 20.95 22.15
CA ILE A 623 11.71 21.75 20.98
C ILE A 623 10.56 22.69 21.37
N LEU A 624 9.56 22.19 22.11
CA LEU A 624 8.44 23.03 22.52
C LEU A 624 8.89 24.11 23.52
N ALA A 625 9.86 23.81 24.38
CA ALA A 625 10.51 24.78 25.27
C ALA A 625 11.09 25.98 24.53
N THR A 626 11.70 25.82 23.36
CA THR A 626 12.27 26.97 22.63
C THR A 626 11.19 27.88 22.08
N HIS A 627 10.11 27.31 21.51
CA HIS A 627 8.98 28.10 21.04
C HIS A 627 8.22 28.80 22.18
N ILE A 628 8.11 28.17 23.35
CA ILE A 628 7.55 28.83 24.55
C ILE A 628 8.45 30.00 24.97
N ALA A 629 9.77 29.82 24.98
CA ALA A 629 10.70 30.89 25.34
C ALA A 629 10.64 32.06 24.34
N GLU A 630 10.60 31.79 23.04
CA GLU A 630 10.41 32.79 21.99
C GLU A 630 9.10 33.57 22.14
N ALA A 631 8.00 32.89 22.52
CA ALA A 631 6.67 33.51 22.64
C ALA A 631 6.39 34.21 23.97
N VAL A 632 7.07 33.84 25.06
CA VAL A 632 6.76 34.33 26.43
C VAL A 632 7.80 35.33 26.96
N VAL A 633 9.03 35.36 26.41
CA VAL A 633 10.17 36.09 27.02
C VAL A 633 10.41 37.49 26.41
N ALA A 634 9.36 38.15 25.93
CA ALA A 634 9.44 39.56 25.54
C ALA A 634 8.15 40.35 25.91
N PRO A 635 8.25 41.41 26.74
CA PRO A 635 9.01 41.59 27.98
C PRO A 635 8.04 41.92 29.16
N PRO A 636 8.46 42.33 30.39
CA PRO A 636 9.75 42.21 31.07
C PRO A 636 9.68 41.38 32.40
N LYS A 637 8.53 40.78 32.75
CA LYS A 637 8.20 40.40 34.15
C LYS A 637 9.00 39.25 34.79
N THR A 638 9.72 38.43 34.03
CA THR A 638 10.38 37.22 34.57
C THR A 638 11.87 37.38 34.87
N GLY A 639 12.53 38.43 34.37
CA GLY A 639 13.96 38.70 34.64
C GLY A 639 14.98 37.69 34.09
N VAL A 640 14.53 36.59 33.45
CA VAL A 640 15.41 35.55 32.88
C VAL A 640 15.69 35.87 31.42
N ILE A 641 16.84 36.48 31.15
CA ILE A 641 17.40 36.58 29.80
C ILE A 641 18.01 35.22 29.44
N ILE A 642 17.48 34.55 28.41
CA ILE A 642 18.04 33.30 27.89
C ILE A 642 18.85 33.61 26.64
N ASP A 643 20.10 33.16 26.62
CA ASP A 643 21.02 33.36 25.50
C ASP A 643 20.50 32.72 24.18
N PRO A 644 20.48 33.46 23.05
CA PRO A 644 19.99 32.94 21.77
C PRO A 644 20.77 31.72 21.24
N GLN A 645 22.08 31.62 21.51
CA GLN A 645 22.90 30.50 21.08
C GLN A 645 22.61 29.24 21.91
N SER A 646 22.35 29.39 23.21
CA SER A 646 21.80 28.35 24.08
C SER A 646 20.44 27.86 23.57
N MET A 647 19.54 28.78 23.19
CA MET A 647 18.22 28.41 22.65
C MET A 647 18.32 27.62 21.34
N SER A 648 19.15 28.09 20.40
CA SER A 648 19.44 27.36 19.16
C SER A 648 20.03 25.98 19.42
N SER A 649 20.88 25.85 20.45
CA SER A 649 21.51 24.58 20.83
C SER A 649 20.52 23.63 21.49
N LEU A 650 19.59 24.13 22.32
CA LEU A 650 18.51 23.36 22.93
C LEU A 650 17.52 22.83 21.88
N TRP A 651 17.16 23.63 20.88
CA TRP A 651 16.33 23.17 19.75
C TRP A 651 17.02 22.06 18.95
N LYS A 652 18.31 22.22 18.63
CA LYS A 652 19.12 21.21 17.92
C LYS A 652 19.25 19.92 18.73
N LEU A 653 19.51 20.03 20.04
CA LEU A 653 19.63 18.90 20.95
C LEU A 653 18.29 18.17 21.12
N GLY A 654 17.20 18.92 21.25
CA GLY A 654 15.84 18.39 21.30
C GLY A 654 15.46 17.63 20.03
N THR A 655 15.76 18.20 18.87
CA THR A 655 15.57 17.58 17.55
C THR A 655 16.38 16.28 17.42
N LEU A 656 17.65 16.31 17.82
CA LEU A 656 18.55 15.15 17.80
C LEU A 656 18.05 14.02 18.72
N ALA A 657 17.66 14.35 19.95
CA ALA A 657 17.10 13.40 20.91
C ALA A 657 15.77 12.83 20.44
N LEU A 658 14.88 13.66 19.89
CA LEU A 658 13.60 13.23 19.32
C LEU A 658 13.82 12.17 18.24
N PHE A 659 14.60 12.47 17.21
CA PHE A 659 14.87 11.52 16.12
C PHE A 659 15.66 10.29 16.58
N SER A 660 16.58 10.43 17.54
CA SER A 660 17.34 9.29 18.09
C SER A 660 16.47 8.36 18.93
N GLY A 661 15.56 8.91 19.73
CA GLY A 661 14.58 8.15 20.50
C GLY A 661 13.63 7.37 19.60
N ILE A 662 13.06 8.04 18.59
CA ILE A 662 12.24 7.43 17.53
C ILE A 662 13.01 6.30 16.82
N ALA A 663 14.26 6.54 16.44
CA ALA A 663 15.10 5.55 15.78
C ALA A 663 15.23 4.27 16.66
N VAL A 664 15.52 4.41 17.96
CA VAL A 664 15.61 3.27 18.89
C VAL A 664 14.26 2.58 19.10
N MET A 665 13.16 3.32 19.22
CA MET A 665 11.81 2.75 19.28
C MET A 665 11.49 1.83 18.09
N PHE A 666 11.96 2.21 16.89
CA PHE A 666 11.90 1.43 15.65
C PHE A 666 13.13 0.53 15.41
N LYS A 667 13.84 0.13 16.47
CA LYS A 667 14.95 -0.85 16.43
C LYS A 667 16.17 -0.45 15.59
N TYR A 668 16.41 0.85 15.37
CA TYR A 668 17.66 1.33 14.82
C TYR A 668 18.73 1.41 15.91
N ARG A 669 19.93 0.97 15.58
CA ARG A 669 21.12 1.18 16.43
C ARG A 669 21.67 2.57 16.13
N LEU A 670 21.96 3.32 17.19
CA LEU A 670 22.54 4.65 17.11
C LEU A 670 24.05 4.53 16.90
N HIS A 671 24.65 5.44 16.14
CA HIS A 671 26.10 5.43 15.94
C HIS A 671 26.79 6.04 17.16
N HIS A 672 27.07 5.20 18.17
CA HIS A 672 27.44 5.56 19.54
C HIS A 672 28.38 6.78 19.66
N PHE A 673 29.47 6.84 18.87
CA PHE A 673 30.45 7.94 18.92
C PHE A 673 29.97 9.24 18.25
N LEU A 674 29.19 9.15 17.17
CA LEU A 674 28.72 10.35 16.45
C LEU A 674 27.57 11.03 17.18
N LEU A 675 26.63 10.23 17.70
CA LEU A 675 25.52 10.77 18.47
C LEU A 675 26.00 11.40 19.78
N LEU A 676 26.72 10.65 20.61
CA LEU A 676 27.17 11.14 21.91
C LEU A 676 28.14 12.32 21.76
N GLY A 677 29.01 12.31 20.74
CA GLY A 677 29.89 13.45 20.45
C GLY A 677 29.12 14.72 20.09
N PHE A 678 28.05 14.60 19.28
CA PHE A 678 27.22 15.75 18.90
C PHE A 678 26.29 16.21 20.03
N GLU A 679 25.74 15.28 20.83
CA GLU A 679 25.01 15.60 22.07
C GLU A 679 25.90 16.37 23.06
N LEU A 680 27.14 15.90 23.30
CA LEU A 680 28.09 16.57 24.20
C LEU A 680 28.51 17.96 23.67
N TYR A 681 28.72 18.10 22.36
CA TYR A 681 29.02 19.40 21.73
C TYR A 681 27.88 20.41 21.92
N LEU A 682 26.63 20.01 21.67
CA LEU A 682 25.47 20.88 21.90
C LEU A 682 25.24 21.17 23.39
N SER A 683 25.47 20.17 24.24
CA SER A 683 25.38 20.30 25.70
C SER A 683 26.41 21.28 26.26
N PHE A 684 27.63 21.29 25.72
CA PHE A 684 28.67 22.25 26.13
C PHE A 684 28.19 23.70 25.96
N TRP A 685 27.60 24.06 24.82
CA TRP A 685 27.07 25.41 24.57
C TRP A 685 25.92 25.80 25.51
N ILE A 686 25.06 24.84 25.89
CA ILE A 686 23.96 25.09 26.85
C ILE A 686 24.53 25.29 28.28
N VAL A 687 25.53 24.49 28.66
CA VAL A 687 26.15 24.55 30.00
C VAL A 687 27.02 25.80 30.18
N THR A 688 27.76 26.22 29.15
CA THR A 688 28.66 27.38 29.21
C THR A 688 27.97 28.72 28.95
N ALA A 689 26.72 28.73 28.46
CA ALA A 689 25.92 29.94 28.30
C ALA A 689 25.84 30.79 29.58
N HIS A 690 25.89 32.11 29.41
CA HIS A 690 25.86 33.06 30.52
C HIS A 690 24.51 33.01 31.25
N SER A 691 24.51 32.94 32.59
CA SER A 691 23.29 33.06 33.40
C SER A 691 23.40 34.23 34.37
N VAL A 692 22.29 34.94 34.59
CA VAL A 692 22.23 36.17 35.41
C VAL A 692 22.10 35.88 36.92
N SER A 693 21.80 34.63 37.29
CA SER A 693 21.71 34.17 38.68
C SER A 693 22.35 32.79 38.84
N PHE A 694 22.98 32.57 40.00
CA PHE A 694 23.59 31.30 40.41
C PHE A 694 22.58 30.32 41.06
N PHE A 695 21.40 30.82 41.49
CA PHE A 695 20.40 30.06 42.24
C PHE A 695 19.24 29.52 41.38
N VAL A 696 19.27 29.74 40.06
CA VAL A 696 18.26 29.23 39.12
C VAL A 696 18.90 28.12 38.28
N ILE A 697 18.19 27.00 38.12
CA ILE A 697 18.60 25.90 37.24
C ILE A 697 18.80 26.47 35.83
N LYS A 698 20.00 26.33 35.25
CA LYS A 698 20.28 26.87 33.91
C LYS A 698 19.26 26.33 32.88
N PRO A 699 18.61 27.19 32.08
CA PRO A 699 17.65 26.74 31.07
C PRO A 699 18.26 25.70 30.12
N GLY A 700 17.57 24.57 29.93
CA GLY A 700 18.03 23.46 29.09
C GLY A 700 18.95 22.45 29.81
N LEU A 701 19.51 22.77 30.98
CA LEU A 701 20.37 21.84 31.73
C LEU A 701 19.67 20.53 32.12
N PRO A 702 18.39 20.51 32.56
CA PRO A 702 17.66 19.27 32.81
C PRO A 702 17.50 18.39 31.56
N ALA A 703 17.29 18.99 30.38
CA ALA A 703 17.24 18.25 29.12
C ALA A 703 18.62 17.67 28.76
N VAL A 704 19.70 18.44 28.91
CA VAL A 704 21.09 17.95 28.72
C VAL A 704 21.36 16.72 29.57
N ILE A 705 21.08 16.77 30.86
CA ILE A 705 21.29 15.66 31.80
C ILE A 705 20.47 14.43 31.38
N LEU A 706 19.17 14.60 31.14
CA LEU A 706 18.27 13.50 30.81
C LEU A 706 18.58 12.86 29.45
N ILE A 707 18.93 13.65 28.44
CA ILE A 707 19.33 13.18 27.10
C ILE A 707 20.64 12.39 27.19
N VAL A 708 21.69 12.97 27.76
CA VAL A 708 23.03 12.34 27.83
C VAL A 708 23.00 11.05 28.66
N ILE A 709 22.30 11.02 29.79
CA ILE A 709 22.13 9.79 30.60
C ILE A 709 21.36 8.72 29.81
N THR A 710 20.25 9.09 29.18
CA THR A 710 19.40 8.13 28.44
C THR A 710 20.14 7.55 27.24
N THR A 711 20.82 8.39 26.44
CA THR A 711 21.65 7.94 25.32
C THR A 711 22.81 7.07 25.81
N SER A 712 23.49 7.44 26.90
CA SER A 712 24.59 6.63 27.47
C SER A 712 24.11 5.25 27.94
N LEU A 713 22.94 5.16 28.56
CA LEU A 713 22.36 3.89 29.01
C LEU A 713 21.95 3.00 27.82
N ILE A 714 21.37 3.58 26.76
CA ILE A 714 21.09 2.87 25.51
C ILE A 714 22.39 2.31 24.89
N ILE A 715 23.46 3.12 24.86
CA ILE A 715 24.79 2.72 24.35
C ILE A 715 25.38 1.57 25.18
N ALA A 716 25.29 1.64 26.51
CA ALA A 716 25.79 0.60 27.41
C ALA A 716 25.07 -0.75 27.21
N ILE A 717 23.73 -0.74 27.15
CA ILE A 717 22.93 -1.97 26.90
C ILE A 717 23.27 -2.56 25.52
N GLN A 718 23.38 -1.74 24.48
CA GLN A 718 23.73 -2.19 23.13
C GLN A 718 25.16 -2.77 23.04
N ARG A 719 26.13 -2.22 23.78
CA ARG A 719 27.48 -2.79 23.87
C ARG A 719 27.47 -4.12 24.60
N SER A 720 26.82 -4.20 25.77
CA SER A 720 26.72 -5.42 26.57
C SER A 720 26.20 -6.60 25.74
N ARG A 721 25.04 -6.46 25.09
CA ARG A 721 24.50 -7.54 24.23
C ARG A 721 25.37 -7.91 23.04
N SER A 722 26.08 -6.94 22.46
CA SER A 722 26.99 -7.20 21.34
C SER A 722 28.16 -8.09 21.76
N VAL A 723 28.66 -7.93 22.99
CA VAL A 723 29.71 -8.77 23.58
C VAL A 723 29.17 -10.16 23.92
N THR A 724 27.98 -10.24 24.56
CA THR A 724 27.35 -11.54 24.87
C THR A 724 27.12 -12.38 23.61
N GLN A 725 26.69 -11.75 22.51
CA GLN A 725 26.47 -12.46 21.25
C GLN A 725 27.80 -12.97 20.64
N GLN A 726 28.86 -12.15 20.63
CA GLN A 726 30.18 -12.58 20.16
C GLN A 726 30.71 -13.80 20.95
N ASN A 727 30.53 -13.79 22.27
CA ASN A 727 30.93 -14.89 23.15
C ASN A 727 30.09 -16.16 22.91
N SER A 728 28.81 -16.04 22.54
CA SER A 728 27.96 -17.19 22.19
C SER A 728 28.28 -17.83 20.82
N THR A 729 28.98 -17.11 19.94
CA THR A 729 29.36 -17.58 18.59
C THR A 729 30.79 -18.12 18.48
N ARG A 730 31.58 -18.05 19.54
CA ARG A 730 32.84 -18.81 19.61
C ARG A 730 32.51 -20.29 19.89
N PRO A 731 33.13 -21.25 19.18
CA PRO A 731 33.15 -22.63 19.66
C PRO A 731 33.68 -22.62 21.10
N ARG A 732 33.04 -23.36 22.00
CA ARG A 732 33.72 -23.78 23.22
C ARG A 732 34.81 -24.74 22.78
N GLY A 733 36.07 -24.32 22.96
CA GLY A 733 37.22 -25.19 22.80
C GLY A 733 37.26 -26.26 23.88
#